data_AF-G8SJC4-F1
#
_entry.id   AF-G8SJC4-F1
#
_cell.length_a   1.000
_cell.length_b   1.000
_cell.length_c   1.000
_cell.angle_alpha   90.00
_cell.angle_beta   90.00
_cell.angle_gamma   90.00
#
_symmetry.space_group_name_H-M   'P 1'
#
loop_
_entity.id
_entity.type
_entity.pdbx_description
1 polymer ?
#
loop_
_entity_poly.entity_id
_entity_poly.type
_entity_poly.pdbx_seq_one_letter_code
_entity_poly.pdbx_strand_id
1 'polypeptide(L)'
;MIRGPLNRAALLAARPYLIVLAIDVLIVSRWFRTGTFIAGGDMGAFIRRGWAPEMTWSWNHQLTGAGSAGYTMARAFEFLLIWLCRQVGLTEYSAQWLFYTCIYGLVGFGVAYLAGAFVRSGPGIVVAGSFGMLNGFFLTRLPNPLNVISVGSVAFVTGVAMRVAQGRRVPAPIAGFALMPTSFLSFNPPMLVVAYAWAVAGTPALAALLLGRRAAGRLIKWFVAAVPWVIGLNAWWLVPLAQSFVGGGGATANATFTDPTNWSWSQVNNLPPNILTMVANWAWFLPQYLPFAADLDRPWWIWIRYLLPALVFAAPLLAPRRLRRVALGLLAVILVFVFLAKGLRPPLARVNLLLYLHAPGFWLFREPMSKLGQLLVSFFGVMLAIGVAGMPAVVRRVVPRRRPYAYAAAAIPLLLVLAYPFPIYTGGVMPDERPSQPSMHVRVAQQWWDTAARIDADPRPGKVLVLPLDDYYQMPTTWGFFGADSIANLLIKHPVVQPKPEGYFGDVPGFAAHLRLVEAALLAGDLTAVPKLLDAIGASRVIVRHDLVRGLPNRYFADDRLLAAAMTRVPGATLESGGLLDVFRLGDGADPTVRTYDRVLDAPARPEAGAAVLGTVDTRTAIAARRDTSVAAASPQVDDHPAVTPDVVYWPVPAVDEGSPVTTVDVPAGRYTVAQRARAAPALVPRVDGGDLVLADPTVVKVDGRPVSRRPELRVPLPAGRRVLAIRAGTRRTVSVDVAKPAPVPVGAATSLTLLAAAAKPAKVSGFSPVFDCNSYEPRPWRELGLSAKVSDTKQGRTVTLAAADHAACTRLIVSGASPGEIYRVRLEYHRVSGARPQICLWQSGAAGCELSARPSLSDDWIPYEGVVTMDAGGELQIILHADAIRRLGPRTVTEYRGVQVQALEQVGSREVWPPSVPETAVELTAGRHELRVDGGQAGSVLSPFEPLEDCYRYDDQTAEQAGLAAEAQTGVDGETTYTLKAVSHLACIGATAGVLGASALYELSLQARSVAVRNPKFCLFLRGPDLCRKLPSVAVYQGWTRYETFIPPDPDTVETRLYLYGLRDLAGKQQSQVEYKGVRLRPVASASAVVLVRQTAATPASSADWTRHDPAHFAGTLTASGPTMLALAESAAPGWRLTGIPGATKVTLQGWMSGWRLPGGGGFALSYGPARIARYAFYLLPVTVVVAGAYMYGVRLPAGRPGDWTARHRRRRRLPWRLLKWPRR
;
A
#
# COMPACT_ATOMS: atom_id res chain seq x y z
N MET A 1 -13.31 -54.28 24.14
CA MET A 1 -14.33 -54.06 25.19
C MET A 1 -14.44 -52.58 25.51
N ILE A 2 -15.54 -51.98 25.07
CA ILE A 2 -15.79 -50.53 25.02
C ILE A 2 -16.52 -50.14 26.31
N ARG A 3 -15.84 -49.44 27.23
CA ARG A 3 -16.53 -48.72 28.32
C ARG A 3 -17.22 -47.50 27.70
N GLY A 4 -18.53 -47.38 27.92
CA GLY A 4 -19.44 -46.47 27.21
C GLY A 4 -18.98 -45.00 27.15
N PRO A 5 -19.44 -44.25 26.12
CA PRO A 5 -18.93 -42.92 25.84
C PRO A 5 -19.48 -41.93 26.87
N LEU A 6 -18.58 -41.19 27.51
CA LEU A 6 -18.82 -39.97 28.32
C LEU A 6 -19.74 -40.11 29.55
N ASN A 7 -19.12 -40.09 30.75
CA ASN A 7 -19.81 -39.95 32.04
C ASN A 7 -20.72 -38.69 32.05
N ARG A 8 -21.97 -38.79 32.56
CA ARG A 8 -22.94 -37.68 32.71
C ARG A 8 -22.34 -36.41 33.34
N ALA A 9 -21.40 -36.57 34.28
CA ALA A 9 -20.70 -35.44 34.90
C ALA A 9 -19.78 -34.69 33.91
N ALA A 10 -19.15 -35.39 32.97
CA ALA A 10 -18.33 -34.79 31.92
C ALA A 10 -19.19 -34.02 30.91
N LEU A 11 -20.34 -34.58 30.50
CA LEU A 11 -21.31 -33.91 29.64
C LEU A 11 -21.86 -32.63 30.29
N LEU A 12 -22.20 -32.66 31.58
CA LEU A 12 -22.65 -31.48 32.32
C LEU A 12 -21.56 -30.40 32.42
N ALA A 13 -20.30 -30.78 32.58
CA ALA A 13 -19.17 -29.84 32.59
C ALA A 13 -18.84 -29.27 31.20
N ALA A 14 -19.08 -30.04 30.13
CA ALA A 14 -18.86 -29.63 28.74
C ALA A 14 -19.99 -28.76 28.19
N ARG A 15 -21.22 -28.89 28.70
CA ARG A 15 -22.43 -28.17 28.24
C ARG A 15 -22.23 -26.68 27.93
N PRO A 16 -21.67 -25.83 28.80
CA PRO A 16 -21.52 -24.41 28.49
C PRO A 16 -20.60 -24.15 27.28
N TYR A 17 -19.57 -24.98 27.07
CA TYR A 17 -18.68 -24.87 25.92
C TYR A 17 -19.37 -25.32 24.63
N LEU A 18 -20.15 -26.40 24.68
CA LEU A 18 -20.95 -26.88 23.54
C LEU A 18 -22.00 -25.85 23.11
N ILE A 19 -22.63 -25.15 24.07
CA ILE A 19 -23.56 -24.05 23.76
C ILE A 19 -22.84 -22.92 23.01
N VAL A 20 -21.65 -22.54 23.47
CA VAL A 20 -20.85 -21.48 22.82
C VAL A 20 -20.46 -21.90 21.40
N LEU A 21 -20.05 -23.15 21.19
CA LEU A 21 -19.74 -23.68 19.85
C LEU A 21 -20.98 -23.76 18.94
N ALA A 22 -22.16 -24.08 19.48
CA ALA A 22 -23.40 -24.05 18.70
C ALA A 22 -23.77 -22.63 18.27
N ILE A 23 -23.60 -21.64 19.16
CA ILE A 23 -23.79 -20.21 18.84
C ILE A 23 -22.81 -19.78 17.73
N ASP A 24 -21.53 -20.17 17.84
CA ASP A 24 -20.51 -19.91 16.83
C ASP A 24 -20.92 -20.39 15.43
N VAL A 25 -21.27 -21.67 15.30
CA VAL A 25 -21.69 -22.26 14.01
C VAL A 25 -22.88 -21.49 13.41
N LEU A 26 -23.87 -21.12 14.23
CA LEU A 26 -25.02 -20.36 13.77
C LEU A 26 -24.65 -18.95 13.29
N ILE A 27 -23.75 -18.27 14.00
CA ILE A 27 -23.27 -16.93 13.63
C ILE A 27 -22.48 -17.00 12.32
N VAL A 28 -21.44 -17.84 12.28
CA VAL A 28 -20.54 -17.91 11.13
C VAL A 28 -21.29 -18.34 9.88
N SER A 29 -22.27 -19.25 9.98
CA SER A 29 -23.05 -19.68 8.83
C SER A 29 -23.89 -18.55 8.20
N ARG A 30 -24.17 -17.45 8.92
CA ARG A 30 -24.84 -16.27 8.36
C ARG A 30 -23.91 -15.37 7.55
N TRP A 31 -22.60 -15.57 7.64
CA TRP A 31 -21.60 -14.77 6.94
C TRP A 31 -21.33 -15.23 5.52
N PHE A 32 -21.77 -16.42 5.13
CA PHE A 32 -21.38 -17.05 3.87
C PHE A 32 -22.56 -17.13 2.90
N ARG A 33 -22.28 -16.85 1.63
CA ARG A 33 -23.19 -17.10 0.50
C ARG A 33 -22.63 -18.20 -0.40
N THR A 34 -23.52 -19.10 -0.85
CA THR A 34 -23.15 -20.24 -1.71
C THR A 34 -22.42 -19.77 -2.99
N GLY A 35 -21.29 -20.40 -3.30
CA GLY A 35 -20.53 -20.12 -4.53
C GLY A 35 -19.78 -18.77 -4.53
N THR A 36 -19.50 -18.21 -3.35
CA THR A 36 -18.72 -16.97 -3.19
C THR A 36 -17.69 -17.13 -2.06
N PHE A 37 -16.58 -16.41 -2.16
CA PHE A 37 -15.63 -16.24 -1.07
C PHE A 37 -15.96 -14.96 -0.31
N ILE A 38 -15.70 -14.94 1.00
CA ILE A 38 -15.54 -13.68 1.72
C ILE A 38 -14.15 -13.14 1.38
N ALA A 39 -14.09 -12.11 0.55
CA ALA A 39 -12.84 -11.48 0.12
C ALA A 39 -13.03 -9.95 0.02
N GLY A 40 -12.08 -9.21 0.57
CA GLY A 40 -12.05 -7.76 0.52
C GLY A 40 -11.10 -7.14 1.56
N GLY A 41 -10.63 -5.93 1.29
CA GLY A 41 -9.60 -5.29 2.13
C GLY A 41 -8.34 -6.17 2.21
N ASP A 42 -7.89 -6.53 3.41
CA ASP A 42 -6.70 -7.38 3.62
C ASP A 42 -6.90 -8.86 3.26
N MET A 43 -8.10 -9.25 2.81
CA MET A 43 -8.46 -10.65 2.54
C MET A 43 -8.61 -10.93 1.04
N GLY A 44 -7.74 -11.79 0.51
CA GLY A 44 -7.92 -12.40 -0.82
C GLY A 44 -8.82 -13.64 -0.78
N ALA A 45 -9.16 -14.17 -1.96
CA ALA A 45 -9.94 -15.40 -2.08
C ALA A 45 -9.29 -16.60 -1.36
N PHE A 46 -10.10 -17.51 -0.81
CA PHE A 46 -9.63 -18.67 -0.05
C PHE A 46 -9.19 -19.84 -0.96
N ILE A 47 -8.33 -19.54 -1.94
CA ILE A 47 -7.82 -20.47 -2.94
C ILE A 47 -6.35 -20.75 -2.63
N ARG A 48 -5.89 -22.01 -2.68
CA ARG A 48 -4.48 -22.37 -2.38
C ARG A 48 -3.82 -23.25 -3.44
N ARG A 49 -4.33 -23.20 -4.68
CA ARG A 49 -3.88 -24.04 -5.79
C ARG A 49 -2.44 -23.72 -6.20
N GLY A 50 -2.13 -22.45 -6.45
CA GLY A 50 -0.80 -22.01 -6.87
C GLY A 50 0.27 -22.16 -5.79
N TRP A 51 -0.13 -22.12 -4.52
CA TRP A 51 0.79 -22.25 -3.39
C TRP A 51 1.13 -23.71 -3.05
N ALA A 52 0.25 -24.65 -3.38
CA ALA A 52 0.37 -26.05 -2.98
C ALA A 52 1.70 -26.72 -3.36
N PRO A 53 2.30 -26.51 -4.54
CA PRO A 53 3.54 -27.17 -4.93
C PRO A 53 4.73 -26.84 -4.02
N GLU A 54 4.78 -25.63 -3.47
CA GLU A 54 5.93 -25.13 -2.71
C GLU A 54 5.63 -24.93 -1.22
N MET A 55 4.38 -25.14 -0.78
CA MET A 55 3.95 -24.75 0.57
C MET A 55 4.73 -25.42 1.71
N THR A 56 5.25 -26.63 1.50
CA THR A 56 6.05 -27.37 2.50
C THR A 56 7.55 -27.07 2.48
N TRP A 57 7.96 -26.05 1.73
CA TRP A 57 9.36 -25.67 1.54
C TRP A 57 9.61 -24.26 2.06
N SER A 58 10.77 -24.07 2.69
CA SER A 58 11.18 -22.74 3.16
C SER A 58 11.76 -21.87 2.05
N TRP A 59 12.03 -22.42 0.86
CA TRP A 59 12.25 -21.65 -0.36
C TRP A 59 11.01 -21.75 -1.24
N ASN A 60 10.39 -20.62 -1.57
CA ASN A 60 9.19 -20.57 -2.42
C ASN A 60 8.98 -19.17 -3.02
N HIS A 61 8.01 -19.07 -3.93
CA HIS A 61 7.68 -17.86 -4.68
C HIS A 61 6.49 -17.07 -4.12
N GLN A 62 6.14 -17.26 -2.84
CA GLN A 62 4.89 -16.73 -2.28
C GLN A 62 5.00 -15.34 -1.67
N LEU A 63 6.20 -14.99 -1.19
CA LEU A 63 6.52 -13.64 -0.73
C LEU A 63 7.01 -12.75 -1.88
N THR A 64 7.85 -13.30 -2.78
CA THR A 64 8.43 -12.61 -3.93
C THR A 64 8.37 -13.51 -5.17
N GLY A 65 8.13 -12.90 -6.34
CA GLY A 65 8.15 -13.64 -7.62
C GLY A 65 9.56 -14.08 -8.05
N ALA A 66 10.59 -13.51 -7.42
CA ALA A 66 11.98 -13.90 -7.60
C ALA A 66 12.39 -15.16 -6.80
N GLY A 67 11.50 -15.67 -5.94
CA GLY A 67 11.81 -16.74 -4.99
C GLY A 67 12.55 -16.22 -3.76
N SER A 68 12.16 -16.68 -2.57
CA SER A 68 12.77 -16.23 -1.31
C SER A 68 12.64 -17.25 -0.20
N ALA A 69 13.34 -17.02 0.91
CA ALA A 69 13.03 -17.68 2.17
C ALA A 69 11.62 -17.29 2.65
N GLY A 70 10.69 -18.25 2.64
CA GLY A 70 9.30 -18.07 3.02
C GLY A 70 8.82 -19.07 4.07
N TYR A 71 7.73 -18.73 4.73
CA TYR A 71 7.10 -19.53 5.78
C TYR A 71 5.62 -19.80 5.47
N THR A 72 5.27 -19.97 4.19
CA THR A 72 3.91 -20.30 3.72
C THR A 72 3.33 -21.52 4.45
N MET A 73 4.18 -22.48 4.85
CA MET A 73 3.76 -23.61 5.67
C MET A 73 3.05 -23.17 6.96
N ALA A 74 3.34 -22.02 7.56
CA ALA A 74 2.62 -21.52 8.73
C ALA A 74 1.09 -21.41 8.54
N ARG A 75 0.59 -21.48 7.28
CA ARG A 75 -0.83 -21.59 6.89
C ARG A 75 -1.30 -23.02 6.59
N ALA A 76 -0.56 -24.07 6.96
CA ALA A 76 -0.84 -25.48 6.61
C ALA A 76 -2.26 -25.93 6.98
N PHE A 77 -2.86 -25.35 8.02
CA PHE A 77 -4.25 -25.59 8.40
C PHE A 77 -5.24 -25.30 7.26
N GLU A 78 -5.01 -24.26 6.46
CA GLU A 78 -5.87 -23.93 5.32
C GLU A 78 -5.80 -25.01 4.24
N PHE A 79 -4.59 -25.48 3.93
CA PHE A 79 -4.36 -26.56 2.96
C PHE A 79 -5.00 -27.87 3.44
N LEU A 80 -4.85 -28.20 4.72
CA LEU A 80 -5.47 -29.39 5.31
C LEU A 80 -7.00 -29.33 5.22
N LEU A 81 -7.60 -28.18 5.53
CA LEU A 81 -9.06 -28.00 5.45
C LEU A 81 -9.55 -28.09 4.00
N ILE A 82 -8.88 -27.44 3.05
CA ILE A 82 -9.22 -27.55 1.62
C ILE A 82 -9.11 -29.00 1.15
N TRP A 83 -8.04 -29.70 1.53
CA TRP A 83 -7.86 -31.11 1.19
C TRP A 83 -8.97 -31.99 1.78
N LEU A 84 -9.29 -31.85 3.07
CA LEU A 84 -10.36 -32.60 3.74
C LEU A 84 -11.73 -32.36 3.10
N CYS A 85 -12.06 -31.11 2.79
CA CYS A 85 -13.31 -30.77 2.09
C CYS A 85 -13.39 -31.46 0.72
N ARG A 86 -12.31 -31.42 -0.06
CA ARG A 86 -12.27 -32.07 -1.38
C ARG A 86 -12.41 -33.60 -1.29
N GLN A 87 -11.90 -34.25 -0.23
CA GLN A 87 -12.06 -35.69 -0.02
C GLN A 87 -13.52 -36.13 0.12
N VAL A 88 -14.42 -35.23 0.52
CA VAL A 88 -15.86 -35.50 0.69
C VAL A 88 -16.73 -34.77 -0.35
N GLY A 89 -16.13 -34.31 -1.46
CA GLY A 89 -16.84 -33.63 -2.56
C GLY A 89 -17.22 -32.17 -2.30
N LEU A 90 -16.67 -31.54 -1.27
CA LEU A 90 -16.87 -30.12 -0.96
C LEU A 90 -15.81 -29.24 -1.63
N THR A 91 -16.11 -27.95 -1.77
CA THR A 91 -15.26 -26.96 -2.46
C THR A 91 -14.48 -26.07 -1.47
N GLU A 92 -13.64 -25.21 -2.01
CA GLU A 92 -12.90 -24.18 -1.26
C GLU A 92 -13.81 -23.19 -0.55
N TYR A 93 -15.04 -22.97 -1.07
CA TYR A 93 -16.05 -22.16 -0.40
C TYR A 93 -16.44 -22.77 0.95
N SER A 94 -16.69 -24.08 0.97
CA SER A 94 -16.97 -24.83 2.21
C SER A 94 -15.76 -24.87 3.14
N ALA A 95 -14.55 -24.94 2.59
CA ALA A 95 -13.32 -24.88 3.38
C ALA A 95 -13.13 -23.52 4.07
N GLN A 96 -13.47 -22.41 3.42
CA GLN A 96 -13.44 -21.08 4.04
C GLN A 96 -14.46 -20.97 5.18
N TRP A 97 -15.68 -21.46 4.96
CA TRP A 97 -16.71 -21.52 6.01
C TRP A 97 -16.21 -22.30 7.24
N LEU A 98 -15.71 -23.51 7.01
CA LEU A 98 -15.18 -24.36 8.08
C LEU A 98 -13.98 -23.72 8.78
N PHE A 99 -13.11 -23.03 8.04
CA PHE A 99 -11.99 -22.28 8.61
C PHE A 99 -12.48 -21.19 9.57
N TYR A 100 -13.44 -20.36 9.17
CA TYR A 100 -14.01 -19.33 10.03
C TYR A 100 -14.73 -19.91 11.25
N THR A 101 -15.47 -21.01 11.09
CA THR A 101 -16.09 -21.74 12.21
C THR A 101 -15.02 -22.24 13.20
N CYS A 102 -13.90 -22.78 12.71
CA CYS A 102 -12.82 -23.23 13.59
C CYS A 102 -12.17 -22.09 14.37
N ILE A 103 -11.81 -20.99 13.70
CA ILE A 103 -11.07 -19.89 14.35
C ILE A 103 -11.97 -19.02 15.24
N TYR A 104 -13.23 -18.83 14.87
CA TYR A 104 -14.18 -18.07 15.68
C TYR A 104 -14.72 -18.92 16.84
N GLY A 105 -14.89 -20.22 16.62
CA GLY A 105 -15.11 -21.20 17.68
C GLY A 105 -13.96 -21.22 18.70
N LEU A 106 -12.70 -21.09 18.26
CA LEU A 106 -11.54 -20.94 19.16
C LEU A 106 -11.64 -19.67 20.02
N VAL A 107 -12.19 -18.56 19.51
CA VAL A 107 -12.44 -17.35 20.31
C VAL A 107 -13.47 -17.63 21.41
N GLY A 108 -14.66 -18.10 21.02
CA GLY A 108 -15.74 -18.38 21.97
C GLY A 108 -15.31 -19.40 23.03
N PHE A 109 -14.73 -20.51 22.58
CA PHE A 109 -14.19 -21.55 23.46
C PHE A 109 -13.06 -21.01 24.34
N GLY A 110 -12.09 -20.28 23.78
CA GLY A 110 -10.92 -19.76 24.50
C GLY A 110 -11.31 -18.82 25.64
N VAL A 111 -12.23 -17.87 25.39
CA VAL A 111 -12.71 -16.92 26.40
C VAL A 111 -13.58 -17.63 27.45
N ALA A 112 -14.48 -18.54 27.03
CA ALA A 112 -15.25 -19.37 27.96
C ALA A 112 -14.33 -20.24 28.82
N TYR A 113 -13.28 -20.82 28.24
CA TYR A 113 -12.31 -21.67 28.92
C TYR A 113 -11.50 -20.88 29.92
N LEU A 114 -11.06 -19.66 29.59
CA LEU A 114 -10.44 -18.74 30.53
C LEU A 114 -11.38 -18.38 31.69
N ALA A 115 -12.63 -18.00 31.41
CA ALA A 115 -13.62 -17.70 32.45
C ALA A 115 -13.87 -18.91 33.39
N GLY A 116 -13.95 -20.12 32.82
CA GLY A 116 -14.07 -21.39 33.56
C GLY A 116 -12.87 -21.74 34.46
N ALA A 117 -11.74 -21.02 34.33
CA ALA A 117 -10.65 -21.11 35.31
C ALA A 117 -11.08 -20.50 36.66
N PHE A 118 -11.88 -19.44 36.66
CA PHE A 118 -12.25 -18.67 37.85
C PHE A 118 -13.67 -18.94 38.33
N VAL A 119 -14.60 -19.15 37.40
CA VAL A 119 -16.05 -19.26 37.67
C VAL A 119 -16.55 -20.67 37.37
N ARG A 120 -17.51 -21.17 38.17
CA ARG A 120 -18.20 -22.47 37.95
C ARG A 120 -19.63 -22.33 37.44
N SER A 121 -20.12 -21.10 37.30
CA SER A 121 -21.46 -20.80 36.78
C SER A 121 -21.52 -21.11 35.29
N GLY A 122 -22.36 -22.07 34.89
CA GLY A 122 -22.64 -22.37 33.48
C GLY A 122 -23.07 -21.12 32.69
N PRO A 123 -24.09 -20.37 33.15
CA PRO A 123 -24.49 -19.11 32.51
C PRO A 123 -23.36 -18.09 32.40
N GLY A 124 -22.52 -17.93 33.43
CA GLY A 124 -21.39 -17.00 33.39
C GLY A 124 -20.34 -17.39 32.33
N ILE A 125 -20.08 -18.69 32.17
CA ILE A 125 -19.16 -19.21 31.14
C ILE A 125 -19.75 -18.99 29.74
N VAL A 126 -21.05 -19.23 29.56
CA VAL A 126 -21.74 -18.96 28.28
C VAL A 126 -21.72 -17.48 27.93
N VAL A 127 -21.97 -16.58 28.89
CA VAL A 127 -21.88 -15.13 28.68
C VAL A 127 -20.47 -14.70 28.28
N ALA A 128 -19.43 -15.24 28.93
CA ALA A 128 -18.05 -14.92 28.57
C ALA A 128 -17.68 -15.38 27.15
N GLY A 129 -18.02 -16.63 26.79
CA GLY A 129 -17.79 -17.15 25.44
C GLY A 129 -18.58 -16.39 24.38
N SER A 130 -19.85 -16.09 24.67
CA SER A 130 -20.71 -15.30 23.79
C SER A 130 -20.16 -13.89 23.61
N PHE A 131 -19.71 -13.20 24.67
CA PHE A 131 -19.05 -11.89 24.56
C PHE A 131 -17.74 -11.98 23.79
N GLY A 132 -16.97 -13.06 23.99
CA GLY A 132 -15.75 -13.31 23.22
C GLY A 132 -15.99 -13.21 21.72
N MET A 133 -17.08 -13.79 21.23
CA MET A 133 -17.51 -13.69 19.82
C MET A 133 -18.18 -12.32 19.55
N LEU A 134 -19.24 -12.01 20.29
CA LEU A 134 -20.13 -10.88 20.09
C LEU A 134 -19.69 -9.65 20.89
N ASN A 135 -18.80 -8.85 20.32
CA ASN A 135 -18.36 -7.59 20.91
C ASN A 135 -17.91 -6.56 19.86
N GLY A 136 -17.72 -5.31 20.28
CA GLY A 136 -17.30 -4.19 19.41
C GLY A 136 -15.96 -4.40 18.70
N PHE A 137 -15.05 -5.21 19.25
CA PHE A 137 -13.75 -5.45 18.63
C PHE A 137 -13.94 -6.22 17.33
N PHE A 138 -14.74 -7.30 17.34
CA PHE A 138 -15.00 -8.07 16.12
C PHE A 138 -15.92 -7.37 15.14
N LEU A 139 -16.83 -6.49 15.60
CA LEU A 139 -17.59 -5.61 14.71
C LEU A 139 -16.65 -4.85 13.77
N THR A 140 -15.55 -4.32 14.28
CA THR A 140 -14.65 -3.46 13.50
C THR A 140 -13.46 -4.17 12.85
N ARG A 141 -13.34 -5.50 13.01
CA ARG A 141 -12.12 -6.24 12.64
C ARG A 141 -12.36 -7.46 11.77
N LEU A 142 -13.59 -7.96 11.69
CA LEU A 142 -13.97 -8.94 10.69
C LEU A 142 -13.89 -8.32 9.29
N PRO A 143 -13.53 -9.10 8.25
CA PRO A 143 -13.25 -10.54 8.27
C PRO A 143 -11.82 -10.94 8.65
N ASN A 144 -10.93 -10.04 9.07
CA ASN A 144 -9.49 -10.37 9.19
C ASN A 144 -9.23 -11.53 10.22
N PRO A 145 -8.73 -12.70 9.78
CA PRO A 145 -8.55 -13.89 10.62
C PRO A 145 -7.41 -13.74 11.62
N LEU A 146 -6.45 -12.83 11.40
CA LEU A 146 -5.36 -12.58 12.34
C LEU A 146 -5.93 -12.17 13.70
N ASN A 147 -6.81 -11.17 13.73
CA ASN A 147 -7.43 -10.67 14.96
C ASN A 147 -8.22 -11.78 15.69
N VAL A 148 -8.94 -12.62 14.92
CA VAL A 148 -9.74 -13.73 15.44
C VAL A 148 -8.85 -14.78 16.10
N ILE A 149 -7.86 -15.29 15.38
CA ILE A 149 -6.93 -16.31 15.87
C ILE A 149 -6.16 -15.78 17.08
N SER A 150 -5.77 -14.50 17.08
CA SER A 150 -5.03 -13.91 18.18
C SER A 150 -5.81 -13.87 19.48
N VAL A 151 -7.07 -13.37 19.45
CA VAL A 151 -7.95 -13.36 20.63
C VAL A 151 -8.16 -14.78 21.16
N GLY A 152 -8.50 -15.72 20.28
CA GLY A 152 -8.76 -17.11 20.67
C GLY A 152 -7.53 -17.79 21.28
N SER A 153 -6.37 -17.63 20.66
CA SER A 153 -5.09 -18.20 21.13
C SER A 153 -4.65 -17.61 22.47
N VAL A 154 -4.70 -16.28 22.60
CA VAL A 154 -4.33 -15.58 23.83
C VAL A 154 -5.25 -15.95 24.98
N ALA A 155 -6.57 -16.01 24.74
CA ALA A 155 -7.54 -16.44 25.74
C ALA A 155 -7.31 -17.89 26.17
N PHE A 156 -7.11 -18.79 25.20
CA PHE A 156 -6.89 -20.21 25.47
C PHE A 156 -5.60 -20.47 26.25
N VAL A 157 -4.47 -19.89 25.83
CA VAL A 157 -3.18 -19.99 26.53
C VAL A 157 -3.28 -19.40 27.94
N THR A 158 -3.95 -18.26 28.11
CA THR A 158 -4.18 -17.68 29.44
C THR A 158 -5.03 -18.62 30.30
N GLY A 159 -6.05 -19.27 29.73
CA GLY A 159 -6.90 -20.23 30.43
C GLY A 159 -6.16 -21.48 30.88
N VAL A 160 -5.20 -21.96 30.09
CA VAL A 160 -4.26 -23.03 30.46
C VAL A 160 -3.34 -22.58 31.60
N ALA A 161 -2.68 -21.43 31.43
CA ALA A 161 -1.75 -20.86 32.40
C ALA A 161 -2.40 -20.63 33.77
N MET A 162 -3.62 -20.08 33.80
CA MET A 162 -4.35 -19.83 35.06
C MET A 162 -4.73 -21.13 35.78
N ARG A 163 -5.04 -22.22 35.06
CA ARG A 163 -5.31 -23.53 35.69
C ARG A 163 -4.06 -24.12 36.33
N VAL A 164 -2.91 -24.03 35.65
CA VAL A 164 -1.61 -24.43 36.20
C VAL A 164 -1.26 -23.57 37.42
N ALA A 165 -1.41 -22.25 37.33
CA ALA A 165 -1.17 -21.33 38.42
C ALA A 165 -2.07 -21.63 39.64
N GLN A 166 -3.31 -22.09 39.43
CA GLN A 166 -4.21 -22.56 40.49
C GLN A 166 -3.84 -23.93 41.09
N GLY A 167 -2.81 -24.61 40.56
CA GLY A 167 -2.38 -25.93 41.01
C GLY A 167 -3.13 -27.10 40.36
N ARG A 168 -3.90 -26.87 39.29
CA ARG A 168 -4.47 -27.96 38.50
C ARG A 168 -3.34 -28.63 37.72
N ARG A 169 -3.35 -29.96 37.68
CA ARG A 169 -2.40 -30.73 36.86
C ARG A 169 -2.81 -30.61 35.39
N VAL A 170 -1.97 -29.93 34.61
CA VAL A 170 -2.12 -29.82 33.16
C VAL A 170 -0.84 -30.40 32.54
N PRO A 171 -0.93 -31.42 31.67
CA PRO A 171 0.23 -31.95 30.96
C PRO A 171 0.99 -30.86 30.19
N ALA A 172 2.32 -30.84 30.31
CA ALA A 172 3.17 -29.89 29.61
C ALA A 172 3.00 -29.86 28.07
N PRO A 173 2.72 -30.99 27.37
CA PRO A 173 2.49 -30.95 25.92
C PRO A 173 1.32 -30.06 25.46
N ILE A 174 0.35 -29.80 26.34
CA ILE A 174 -0.79 -28.93 26.01
C ILE A 174 -0.33 -27.52 25.65
N ALA A 175 0.80 -27.04 26.19
CA ALA A 175 1.39 -25.76 25.81
C ALA A 175 1.71 -25.68 24.32
N GLY A 176 2.33 -26.73 23.76
CA GLY A 176 2.72 -26.74 22.35
C GLY A 176 1.53 -26.78 21.40
N PHE A 177 0.48 -27.55 21.74
CA PHE A 177 -0.78 -27.54 20.98
C PHE A 177 -1.52 -26.20 21.10
N ALA A 178 -1.54 -25.58 22.28
CA ALA A 178 -2.21 -24.30 22.50
C ALA A 178 -1.56 -23.13 21.73
N LEU A 179 -0.27 -23.23 21.43
CA LEU A 179 0.45 -22.25 20.61
C LEU A 179 0.40 -22.54 19.12
N MET A 180 -0.02 -23.73 18.69
CA MET A 180 -0.03 -24.08 17.27
C MET A 180 -0.85 -23.12 16.38
N PRO A 181 -2.04 -22.62 16.79
CA PRO A 181 -2.77 -21.63 16.00
C PRO A 181 -2.00 -20.31 15.81
N THR A 182 -1.00 -20.02 16.65
CA THR A 182 -0.21 -18.80 16.53
C THR A 182 0.72 -18.79 15.31
N SER A 183 0.90 -19.93 14.62
CA SER A 183 1.60 -19.99 13.34
C SER A 183 1.03 -18.99 12.34
N PHE A 184 -0.29 -18.79 12.35
CA PHE A 184 -0.96 -17.83 11.47
C PHE A 184 -0.59 -16.37 11.79
N LEU A 185 -0.27 -16.06 13.04
CA LEU A 185 0.11 -14.70 13.45
C LEU A 185 1.48 -14.30 12.91
N SER A 186 2.28 -15.23 12.37
CA SER A 186 3.56 -14.93 11.72
C SER A 186 3.45 -13.97 10.53
N PHE A 187 2.29 -13.92 9.86
CA PHE A 187 1.98 -12.97 8.79
C PHE A 187 1.69 -11.55 9.31
N ASN A 188 1.65 -11.37 10.62
CA ASN A 188 1.69 -10.08 11.30
C ASN A 188 2.69 -10.15 12.47
N PRO A 189 4.00 -10.01 12.20
CA PRO A 189 5.04 -10.17 13.21
C PRO A 189 4.81 -9.35 14.49
N PRO A 190 4.33 -8.08 14.44
CA PRO A 190 3.96 -7.34 15.64
C PRO A 190 2.95 -8.08 16.53
N MET A 191 1.90 -8.66 15.93
CA MET A 191 0.86 -9.35 16.70
C MET A 191 1.38 -10.68 17.29
N LEU A 192 2.23 -11.41 16.57
CA LEU A 192 2.91 -12.61 17.09
C LEU A 192 3.76 -12.27 18.31
N VAL A 193 4.58 -11.22 18.24
CA VAL A 193 5.42 -10.75 19.34
C VAL A 193 4.58 -10.42 20.57
N VAL A 194 3.46 -9.71 20.40
CA VAL A 194 2.55 -9.37 21.51
C VAL A 194 1.93 -10.63 22.14
N ALA A 195 1.49 -11.60 21.33
CA ALA A 195 0.94 -12.86 21.82
C ALA A 195 1.96 -13.65 22.65
N TYR A 196 3.22 -13.73 22.19
CA TYR A 196 4.30 -14.43 22.88
C TYR A 196 4.78 -13.70 24.14
N ALA A 197 4.93 -12.37 24.07
CA ALA A 197 5.25 -11.54 25.23
C ALA A 197 4.20 -11.69 26.33
N TRP A 198 2.91 -11.72 25.94
CA TRP A 198 1.84 -12.00 26.89
C TRP A 198 1.91 -13.43 27.44
N ALA A 199 2.09 -14.44 26.60
CA ALA A 199 2.17 -15.84 27.05
C ALA A 199 3.29 -16.04 28.07
N VAL A 200 4.50 -15.56 27.77
CA VAL A 200 5.73 -15.80 28.55
C VAL A 200 5.83 -14.90 29.78
N ALA A 201 5.57 -13.60 29.64
CA ALA A 201 5.74 -12.62 30.73
C ALA A 201 4.40 -12.15 31.32
N GLY A 202 3.41 -11.92 30.46
CA GLY A 202 2.08 -11.45 30.87
C GLY A 202 1.33 -12.43 31.78
N THR A 203 1.30 -13.72 31.44
CA THR A 203 0.55 -14.70 32.24
C THR A 203 1.17 -14.99 33.62
N PRO A 204 2.51 -15.05 33.82
CA PRO A 204 3.09 -15.09 35.16
C PRO A 204 2.86 -13.81 35.96
N ALA A 205 2.96 -12.63 35.33
CA ALA A 205 2.67 -11.36 35.98
C ALA A 205 1.20 -11.32 36.46
N LEU A 206 0.28 -11.75 35.60
CA LEU A 206 -1.14 -11.89 35.95
C LEU A 206 -1.34 -12.90 37.09
N ALA A 207 -0.69 -14.06 37.04
CA ALA A 207 -0.76 -15.05 38.12
C ALA A 207 -0.23 -14.48 39.45
N ALA A 208 0.86 -13.72 39.43
CA ALA A 208 1.42 -13.07 40.61
C ALA A 208 0.44 -12.05 41.21
N LEU A 209 -0.20 -11.23 40.36
CA LEU A 209 -1.17 -10.23 40.76
C LEU A 209 -2.44 -10.88 41.37
N LEU A 210 -3.04 -11.82 40.62
CA LEU A 210 -4.34 -12.40 40.95
C LEU A 210 -4.27 -13.50 42.02
N LEU A 211 -3.23 -14.34 41.99
CA LEU A 211 -3.11 -15.57 42.78
C LEU A 211 -1.88 -15.59 43.72
N GLY A 212 -0.96 -14.62 43.58
CA GLY A 212 0.23 -14.46 44.43
C GLY A 212 1.52 -15.09 43.85
N ARG A 213 2.68 -14.69 44.40
CA ARG A 213 4.02 -15.10 43.92
C ARG A 213 4.22 -16.61 43.82
N ARG A 214 3.67 -17.39 44.76
CA ARG A 214 3.76 -18.87 44.73
C ARG A 214 3.04 -19.48 43.53
N ALA A 215 1.93 -18.89 43.10
CA ALA A 215 1.19 -19.34 41.92
C ALA A 215 1.96 -19.04 40.64
N ALA A 216 2.57 -17.85 40.54
CA ALA A 216 3.47 -17.51 39.45
C ALA A 216 4.69 -18.44 39.39
N GLY A 217 5.33 -18.74 40.53
CA GLY A 217 6.44 -19.69 40.57
C GLY A 217 6.07 -21.10 40.10
N ARG A 218 4.85 -21.59 40.41
CA ARG A 218 4.35 -22.86 39.84
C ARG A 218 4.21 -22.80 38.32
N LEU A 219 3.67 -21.71 37.80
CA LEU A 219 3.52 -21.51 36.36
C LEU A 219 4.87 -21.44 35.65
N ILE A 220 5.84 -20.71 36.19
CA ILE A 220 7.20 -20.61 35.64
C ILE A 220 7.87 -21.99 35.59
N LYS A 221 7.76 -22.80 36.67
CA LYS A 221 8.27 -24.18 36.66
C LYS A 221 7.60 -25.04 35.58
N TRP A 222 6.30 -24.87 35.38
CA TRP A 222 5.58 -25.57 34.32
C TRP A 222 6.00 -25.09 32.92
N PHE A 223 6.29 -23.80 32.74
CA PHE A 223 6.84 -23.29 31.48
C PHE A 223 8.18 -23.94 31.14
N VAL A 224 9.09 -24.09 32.11
CA VAL A 224 10.36 -24.81 31.88
C VAL A 224 10.10 -26.23 31.36
N ALA A 225 9.15 -26.96 31.95
CA ALA A 225 8.75 -28.30 31.48
C ALA A 225 8.02 -28.28 30.12
N ALA A 226 7.41 -27.15 29.75
CA ALA A 226 6.67 -26.98 28.50
C ALA A 226 7.57 -26.61 27.31
N VAL A 227 8.75 -26.00 27.54
CA VAL A 227 9.66 -25.52 26.48
C VAL A 227 9.94 -26.59 25.40
N PRO A 228 10.33 -27.84 25.73
CA PRO A 228 10.63 -28.85 24.70
C PRO A 228 9.42 -29.14 23.80
N TRP A 229 8.21 -29.14 24.38
CA TRP A 229 6.97 -29.39 23.64
C TRP A 229 6.57 -28.21 22.77
N VAL A 230 6.74 -26.99 23.28
CA VAL A 230 6.49 -25.76 22.50
C VAL A 230 7.40 -25.73 21.28
N ILE A 231 8.70 -26.01 21.46
CA ILE A 231 9.65 -26.08 20.36
C ILE A 231 9.29 -27.24 19.41
N GLY A 232 9.20 -28.47 19.89
CA GLY A 232 8.99 -29.64 19.02
C GLY A 232 7.69 -29.60 18.20
N LEU A 233 6.58 -29.13 18.79
CA LEU A 233 5.28 -29.05 18.11
C LEU A 233 5.13 -27.83 17.19
N ASN A 234 6.03 -26.85 17.26
CA ASN A 234 5.97 -25.61 16.47
C ASN A 234 7.22 -25.35 15.62
N ALA A 235 8.26 -26.18 15.73
CA ALA A 235 9.50 -26.03 14.96
C ALA A 235 9.24 -25.98 13.46
N TRP A 236 8.24 -26.74 12.99
CA TRP A 236 7.84 -26.83 11.59
C TRP A 236 7.51 -25.46 10.95
N TRP A 237 7.03 -24.47 11.71
CA TRP A 237 6.81 -23.10 11.20
C TRP A 237 7.75 -22.06 11.83
N LEU A 238 8.24 -22.27 13.05
CA LEU A 238 9.16 -21.36 13.72
C LEU A 238 10.52 -21.29 13.01
N VAL A 239 11.03 -22.44 12.55
CA VAL A 239 12.32 -22.51 11.84
C VAL A 239 12.30 -21.74 10.52
N PRO A 240 11.37 -22.00 9.57
CA PRO A 240 11.31 -21.23 8.32
C PRO A 240 10.99 -19.76 8.56
N LEU A 241 10.16 -19.43 9.56
CA LEU A 241 9.92 -18.04 9.95
C LEU A 241 11.21 -17.34 10.39
N ALA A 242 11.98 -17.97 11.29
CA ALA A 242 13.25 -17.43 11.73
C ALA A 242 14.20 -17.24 10.54
N GLN A 243 14.29 -18.22 9.63
CA GLN A 243 15.11 -18.14 8.43
C GLN A 243 14.75 -16.90 7.58
N SER A 244 13.47 -16.60 7.37
CA SER A 244 13.05 -15.41 6.61
C SER A 244 13.52 -14.08 7.23
N PHE A 245 13.73 -14.00 8.55
CA PHE A 245 14.17 -12.78 9.24
C PHE A 245 15.67 -12.71 9.55
N VAL A 246 16.37 -13.84 9.71
CA VAL A 246 17.77 -13.88 10.17
C VAL A 246 18.81 -14.14 9.08
N GLY A 247 18.44 -13.97 7.81
CA GLY A 247 19.39 -14.09 6.69
C GLY A 247 19.24 -15.36 5.84
N GLY A 248 18.09 -16.02 5.89
CA GLY A 248 17.68 -17.02 4.89
C GLY A 248 17.63 -16.44 3.46
N GLY A 249 17.47 -15.11 3.33
CA GLY A 249 17.62 -14.36 2.08
C GLY A 249 16.33 -14.15 1.27
N GLY A 250 16.37 -13.20 0.33
CA GLY A 250 15.45 -13.10 -0.82
C GLY A 250 14.30 -12.09 -0.77
N ALA A 251 13.95 -11.52 0.39
CA ALA A 251 12.93 -10.46 0.48
C ALA A 251 13.41 -9.30 1.35
N THR A 252 13.05 -8.07 0.99
CA THR A 252 13.43 -6.87 1.76
C THR A 252 12.30 -6.42 2.68
N ALA A 253 12.63 -6.10 3.94
CA ALA A 253 11.66 -5.53 4.86
C ALA A 253 11.41 -4.06 4.52
N ASN A 254 10.14 -3.64 4.45
CA ASN A 254 9.79 -2.28 4.09
C ASN A 254 9.97 -1.32 5.29
N ALA A 255 10.87 -0.34 5.16
CA ALA A 255 11.32 0.54 6.24
C ALA A 255 10.25 1.54 6.72
N THR A 256 9.25 1.86 5.91
CA THR A 256 8.18 2.84 6.24
C THR A 256 7.25 2.40 7.39
N PHE A 257 7.37 1.15 7.82
CA PHE A 257 6.54 0.55 8.87
C PHE A 257 7.00 0.78 10.31
N THR A 258 8.20 1.32 10.52
CA THR A 258 8.81 1.44 11.85
C THR A 258 8.50 2.75 12.57
N ASP A 259 8.02 3.79 11.87
CA ASP A 259 7.67 5.07 12.48
C ASP A 259 6.18 5.12 12.90
N PRO A 260 5.87 5.16 14.22
CA PRO A 260 4.51 5.19 14.72
C PRO A 260 3.79 6.54 14.51
N THR A 261 4.51 7.64 14.22
CA THR A 261 3.90 8.96 14.01
C THR A 261 3.22 9.06 12.65
N ASN A 262 3.83 8.45 11.62
CA ASN A 262 3.24 8.27 10.29
C ASN A 262 1.96 7.40 10.31
N TRP A 263 1.74 6.67 11.40
CA TRP A 263 0.55 5.83 11.63
C TRP A 263 -0.46 6.42 12.62
N SER A 264 -0.27 7.66 13.06
CA SER A 264 -1.14 8.32 14.05
C SER A 264 -2.61 8.43 13.61
N TRP A 265 -2.88 8.48 12.30
CA TRP A 265 -4.24 8.45 11.73
C TRP A 265 -5.02 7.19 12.15
N SER A 266 -4.34 6.04 12.29
CA SER A 266 -4.95 4.77 12.73
C SER A 266 -5.47 4.81 14.17
N GLN A 267 -5.12 5.86 14.92
CA GLN A 267 -5.45 6.07 16.32
C GLN A 267 -6.52 7.15 16.52
N VAL A 268 -7.06 7.74 15.45
CA VAL A 268 -7.97 8.90 15.51
C VAL A 268 -9.19 8.65 16.42
N ASN A 269 -9.72 7.44 16.38
CA ASN A 269 -10.88 7.00 17.15
C ASN A 269 -10.53 6.29 18.47
N ASN A 270 -9.26 6.22 18.86
CA ASN A 270 -8.80 5.50 20.06
C ASN A 270 -8.96 6.34 21.34
N LEU A 271 -10.14 6.92 21.54
CA LEU A 271 -10.50 7.58 22.80
C LEU A 271 -10.84 6.53 23.87
N PRO A 272 -10.54 6.76 25.17
CA PRO A 272 -10.85 5.80 26.22
C PRO A 272 -12.30 5.27 26.22
N PRO A 273 -13.36 6.09 25.99
CA PRO A 273 -14.72 5.56 25.89
C PRO A 273 -14.93 4.57 24.73
N ASN A 274 -14.27 4.80 23.59
CA ASN A 274 -14.37 3.94 22.41
C ASN A 274 -13.59 2.63 22.60
N ILE A 275 -12.47 2.68 23.33
CA ILE A 275 -11.72 1.49 23.73
C ILE A 275 -12.53 0.64 24.71
N LEU A 276 -13.14 1.26 25.72
CA LEU A 276 -13.96 0.56 26.72
C LEU A 276 -15.17 -0.15 26.10
N THR A 277 -15.70 0.42 25.04
CA THR A 277 -16.82 -0.16 24.27
C THR A 277 -16.35 -1.02 23.09
N MET A 278 -15.03 -1.20 22.94
CA MET A 278 -14.34 -2.01 21.93
C MET A 278 -14.52 -1.56 20.47
N VAL A 279 -15.04 -0.36 20.21
CA VAL A 279 -15.24 0.16 18.84
C VAL A 279 -14.13 1.06 18.32
N ALA A 280 -13.05 1.22 19.09
CA ALA A 280 -11.90 2.04 18.71
C ALA A 280 -11.24 1.50 17.42
N ASN A 281 -11.62 2.09 16.29
CA ASN A 281 -11.13 1.79 14.96
C ASN A 281 -11.20 3.07 14.10
N TRP A 282 -10.15 3.34 13.31
CA TRP A 282 -10.06 4.49 12.42
C TRP A 282 -11.18 4.52 11.36
N ALA A 283 -11.67 3.34 10.95
CA ALA A 283 -12.70 3.18 9.93
C ALA A 283 -14.13 3.36 10.45
N TRP A 284 -14.34 3.66 11.74
CA TRP A 284 -15.68 3.78 12.34
C TRP A 284 -16.58 4.79 11.60
N PHE A 285 -16.00 5.87 11.08
CA PHE A 285 -16.71 6.92 10.36
C PHE A 285 -16.68 6.74 8.83
N LEU A 286 -16.21 5.59 8.36
CA LEU A 286 -16.04 5.28 6.93
C LEU A 286 -17.03 4.18 6.52
N PRO A 287 -18.20 4.53 5.96
CA PRO A 287 -19.26 3.57 5.69
C PRO A 287 -18.87 2.55 4.61
N GLN A 288 -17.86 2.84 3.78
CA GLN A 288 -17.27 1.89 2.84
C GLN A 288 -16.58 0.69 3.53
N TYR A 289 -16.17 0.84 4.79
CA TYR A 289 -15.58 -0.24 5.59
C TYR A 289 -16.56 -0.81 6.61
N LEU A 290 -17.35 0.06 7.27
CA LEU A 290 -18.26 -0.31 8.36
C LEU A 290 -19.66 0.32 8.14
N PRO A 291 -20.45 -0.16 7.15
CA PRO A 291 -21.71 0.48 6.77
C PRO A 291 -22.76 0.52 7.89
N PHE A 292 -22.72 -0.44 8.82
CA PHE A 292 -23.62 -0.52 9.96
C PHE A 292 -23.28 0.45 11.11
N ALA A 293 -22.12 1.13 11.08
CA ALA A 293 -21.66 1.96 12.20
C ALA A 293 -22.62 3.12 12.49
N ALA A 294 -23.19 3.74 11.44
CA ALA A 294 -24.16 4.83 11.58
C ALA A 294 -25.42 4.40 12.34
N ASP A 295 -25.88 3.16 12.16
CA ASP A 295 -27.02 2.62 12.90
C ASP A 295 -26.69 2.41 14.39
N LEU A 296 -25.45 1.99 14.70
CA LEU A 296 -24.99 1.80 16.07
C LEU A 296 -24.69 3.10 16.81
N ASP A 297 -24.55 4.21 16.09
CA ASP A 297 -24.39 5.56 16.65
C ASP A 297 -25.73 6.27 16.93
N ARG A 298 -26.88 5.59 16.74
CA ARG A 298 -28.17 6.12 17.21
C ARG A 298 -28.23 6.14 18.75
N PRO A 299 -28.91 7.12 19.39
CA PRO A 299 -28.82 7.37 20.83
C PRO A 299 -29.06 6.15 21.72
N TRP A 300 -30.08 5.33 21.42
CA TRP A 300 -30.39 4.13 22.21
C TRP A 300 -29.31 3.05 22.13
N TRP A 301 -28.68 2.88 20.95
CA TRP A 301 -27.57 1.93 20.79
C TRP A 301 -26.31 2.38 21.51
N ILE A 302 -26.06 3.69 21.54
CA ILE A 302 -24.99 4.27 22.36
C ILE A 302 -25.21 3.92 23.84
N TRP A 303 -26.42 4.09 24.39
CA TRP A 303 -26.69 3.71 25.78
C TRP A 303 -26.44 2.21 26.03
N ILE A 304 -26.96 1.34 25.17
CA ILE A 304 -26.77 -0.13 25.27
C ILE A 304 -25.28 -0.49 25.22
N ARG A 305 -24.53 0.13 24.32
CA ARG A 305 -23.07 -0.04 24.15
C ARG A 305 -22.31 0.25 25.45
N TYR A 306 -22.68 1.29 26.19
CA TYR A 306 -22.03 1.67 27.46
C TYR A 306 -22.45 0.79 28.65
N LEU A 307 -23.58 0.08 28.58
CA LEU A 307 -23.98 -0.84 29.66
C LEU A 307 -23.03 -2.03 29.83
N LEU A 308 -22.41 -2.52 28.75
CA LEU A 308 -21.43 -3.62 28.82
C LEU A 308 -20.18 -3.25 29.64
N PRO A 309 -19.44 -2.16 29.35
CA PRO A 309 -18.34 -1.74 30.22
C PRO A 309 -18.83 -1.35 31.62
N ALA A 310 -20.04 -0.77 31.78
CA ALA A 310 -20.58 -0.51 33.12
C ALA A 310 -20.71 -1.79 33.96
N LEU A 311 -21.19 -2.89 33.37
CA LEU A 311 -21.24 -4.20 34.03
C LEU A 311 -19.85 -4.77 34.35
N VAL A 312 -18.87 -4.55 33.48
CA VAL A 312 -17.46 -4.93 33.74
C VAL A 312 -16.91 -4.17 34.94
N PHE A 313 -17.15 -2.86 35.03
CA PHE A 313 -16.70 -2.04 36.16
C PHE A 313 -17.49 -2.31 37.45
N ALA A 314 -18.75 -2.76 37.35
CA ALA A 314 -19.55 -3.21 38.47
C ALA A 314 -19.16 -4.61 38.97
N ALA A 315 -18.44 -5.41 38.18
CA ALA A 315 -18.12 -6.80 38.52
C ALA A 315 -17.40 -6.98 39.88
N PRO A 316 -16.47 -6.12 40.34
CA PRO A 316 -15.89 -6.22 41.67
C PRO A 316 -16.88 -6.01 42.83
N LEU A 317 -17.96 -5.25 42.60
CA LEU A 317 -19.04 -5.03 43.57
C LEU A 317 -19.98 -6.24 43.62
N LEU A 318 -20.23 -6.86 42.47
CA LEU A 318 -21.06 -8.05 42.32
C LEU A 318 -20.32 -9.34 42.72
N ALA A 319 -18.99 -9.35 42.63
CA ALA A 319 -18.16 -10.54 42.78
C ALA A 319 -18.39 -11.23 44.14
N PRO A 320 -18.51 -12.57 44.17
CA PRO A 320 -18.42 -13.33 45.41
C PRO A 320 -17.10 -13.00 46.13
N ARG A 321 -17.09 -13.00 47.48
CA ARG A 321 -15.89 -12.65 48.28
C ARG A 321 -14.60 -13.33 47.81
N ARG A 322 -14.68 -14.61 47.43
CA ARG A 322 -13.55 -15.41 46.90
C ARG A 322 -12.99 -14.92 45.55
N LEU A 323 -13.75 -14.16 44.76
CA LEU A 323 -13.36 -13.66 43.44
C LEU A 323 -13.10 -12.14 43.43
N ARG A 324 -13.35 -11.43 44.53
CA ARG A 324 -13.22 -9.97 44.59
C ARG A 324 -11.79 -9.48 44.30
N ARG A 325 -10.77 -10.17 44.81
CA ARG A 325 -9.36 -9.89 44.49
C ARG A 325 -9.07 -10.07 43.00
N VAL A 326 -9.61 -11.14 42.41
CA VAL A 326 -9.46 -11.41 40.97
C VAL A 326 -10.10 -10.30 40.15
N ALA A 327 -11.32 -9.89 40.50
CA ALA A 327 -12.04 -8.83 39.81
C ALA A 327 -11.31 -7.48 39.89
N LEU A 328 -10.79 -7.09 41.07
CA LEU A 328 -10.02 -5.86 41.23
C LEU A 328 -8.68 -5.90 40.48
N GLY A 329 -7.97 -7.03 40.53
CA GLY A 329 -6.71 -7.18 39.80
C GLY A 329 -6.90 -7.14 38.28
N LEU A 330 -7.97 -7.79 37.76
CA LEU A 330 -8.31 -7.71 36.34
C LEU A 330 -8.74 -6.30 35.93
N LEU A 331 -9.50 -5.59 36.78
CA LEU A 331 -9.86 -4.20 36.53
C LEU A 331 -8.61 -3.30 36.41
N ALA A 332 -7.62 -3.49 37.30
CA ALA A 332 -6.35 -2.74 37.21
C ALA A 332 -5.62 -3.01 35.88
N VAL A 333 -5.53 -4.27 35.45
CA VAL A 333 -4.91 -4.64 34.17
C VAL A 333 -5.69 -4.07 32.98
N ILE A 334 -7.02 -4.11 33.03
CA ILE A 334 -7.89 -3.49 32.01
C ILE A 334 -7.57 -1.99 31.89
N LEU A 335 -7.47 -1.25 33.00
CA LEU A 335 -7.17 0.18 32.98
C LEU A 335 -5.80 0.47 32.36
N VAL A 336 -4.78 -0.36 32.64
CA VAL A 336 -3.46 -0.26 31.99
C VAL A 336 -3.57 -0.47 30.49
N PHE A 337 -4.29 -1.49 30.03
CA PHE A 337 -4.44 -1.74 28.60
C PHE A 337 -5.31 -0.71 27.88
N VAL A 338 -6.31 -0.12 28.53
CA VAL A 338 -7.05 1.03 28.01
C VAL A 338 -6.10 2.22 27.81
N PHE A 339 -5.23 2.48 28.78
CA PHE A 339 -4.23 3.56 28.71
C PHE A 339 -3.17 3.35 27.61
N LEU A 340 -2.74 2.12 27.36
CA LEU A 340 -1.82 1.83 26.26
C LEU A 340 -2.54 1.83 24.91
N ALA A 341 -3.77 1.31 24.84
CA ALA A 341 -4.57 1.22 23.62
C ALA A 341 -5.00 2.58 23.04
N LYS A 342 -5.03 3.66 23.83
CA LYS A 342 -5.29 5.02 23.31
C LYS A 342 -4.18 5.58 22.44
N GLY A 343 -2.98 5.01 22.49
CA GLY A 343 -1.83 5.54 21.75
C GLY A 343 -1.58 7.02 22.06
N LEU A 344 -1.45 7.84 21.03
CA LEU A 344 -1.16 9.27 21.10
C LEU A 344 -2.40 10.14 21.42
N ARG A 345 -3.56 9.54 21.73
CA ARG A 345 -4.76 10.30 22.13
C ARG A 345 -4.69 10.74 23.61
N PRO A 346 -5.35 11.86 23.98
CA PRO A 346 -5.49 12.28 25.38
C PRO A 346 -6.25 11.25 26.25
N PRO A 347 -6.07 11.26 27.59
CA PRO A 347 -5.10 12.05 28.37
C PRO A 347 -3.67 11.49 28.28
N LEU A 348 -2.65 12.22 28.76
CA LEU A 348 -1.26 11.73 28.90
C LEU A 348 -0.65 11.13 27.62
N ALA A 349 -0.87 11.76 26.46
CA ALA A 349 -0.28 11.32 25.19
C ALA A 349 1.26 11.30 25.21
N ARG A 350 1.88 12.22 25.96
CA ARG A 350 3.34 12.33 26.11
C ARG A 350 4.00 11.06 26.67
N VAL A 351 3.31 10.34 27.57
CA VAL A 351 3.84 9.08 28.13
C VAL A 351 3.91 8.00 27.06
N ASN A 352 2.85 7.83 26.26
CA ASN A 352 2.86 6.87 25.16
C ASN A 352 3.86 7.27 24.07
N LEU A 353 4.01 8.57 23.79
CA LEU A 353 5.04 9.07 22.88
C LEU A 353 6.46 8.74 23.37
N LEU A 354 6.75 8.95 24.66
CA LEU A 354 8.02 8.56 25.28
C LEU A 354 8.31 7.07 25.08
N LEU A 355 7.31 6.21 25.29
CA LEU A 355 7.44 4.78 25.05
C LEU A 355 7.70 4.47 23.56
N TYR A 356 6.99 5.12 22.63
CA TYR A 356 7.22 4.92 21.20
C TYR A 356 8.64 5.31 20.75
N LEU A 357 9.20 6.38 21.32
CA LEU A 357 10.51 6.89 20.94
C LEU A 357 11.67 6.16 21.63
N HIS A 358 11.47 5.62 22.83
CA HIS A 358 12.60 5.11 23.65
C HIS A 358 12.46 3.67 24.13
N ALA A 359 11.25 3.10 24.21
CA ALA A 359 11.09 1.71 24.65
C ALA A 359 11.30 0.75 23.46
N PRO A 360 12.31 -0.14 23.52
CA PRO A 360 12.58 -1.06 22.42
C PRO A 360 11.34 -1.90 22.05
N GLY A 361 11.02 -1.95 20.76
CA GLY A 361 9.88 -2.70 20.24
C GLY A 361 8.50 -2.07 20.48
N PHE A 362 8.40 -0.93 21.18
CA PHE A 362 7.09 -0.31 21.43
C PHE A 362 6.46 0.28 20.15
N TRP A 363 7.27 0.57 19.12
CA TRP A 363 6.79 0.91 17.77
C TRP A 363 5.88 -0.17 17.16
N LEU A 364 5.98 -1.43 17.60
CA LEU A 364 5.08 -2.52 17.18
C LEU A 364 3.60 -2.23 17.54
N PHE A 365 3.35 -1.34 18.50
CA PHE A 365 2.01 -0.88 18.89
C PHE A 365 1.52 0.32 18.08
N ARG A 366 2.06 0.61 16.87
CA ARG A 366 1.63 1.75 16.03
C ARG A 366 0.11 1.85 15.79
N GLU A 367 -0.60 0.72 15.82
CA GLU A 367 -2.06 0.65 15.84
C GLU A 367 -2.51 -0.11 17.11
N PRO A 368 -2.47 0.53 18.29
CA PRO A 368 -2.37 -0.16 19.57
C PRO A 368 -3.64 -0.94 19.95
N MET A 369 -4.82 -0.42 19.58
CA MET A 369 -6.09 -1.09 19.85
C MET A 369 -6.18 -2.49 19.19
N SER A 370 -5.64 -2.66 17.99
CA SER A 370 -5.67 -3.96 17.30
C SER A 370 -4.83 -5.04 18.00
N LYS A 371 -3.73 -4.65 18.66
CA LYS A 371 -2.81 -5.57 19.35
C LYS A 371 -3.20 -5.79 20.81
N LEU A 372 -3.72 -4.77 21.50
CA LEU A 372 -4.09 -4.84 22.91
C LEU A 372 -5.57 -5.21 23.13
N GLY A 373 -6.43 -4.97 22.14
CA GLY A 373 -7.85 -5.32 22.16
C GLY A 373 -8.08 -6.82 22.39
N GLN A 374 -7.20 -7.68 21.89
CA GLN A 374 -7.26 -9.13 22.13
C GLN A 374 -7.23 -9.53 23.61
N LEU A 375 -6.49 -8.77 24.43
CA LEU A 375 -6.41 -8.97 25.88
C LEU A 375 -7.63 -8.39 26.58
N LEU A 376 -8.08 -7.22 26.14
CA LEU A 376 -9.27 -6.57 26.66
C LEU A 376 -10.52 -7.44 26.48
N VAL A 377 -10.74 -8.01 25.29
CA VAL A 377 -11.86 -8.95 25.02
C VAL A 377 -11.83 -10.13 26.01
N SER A 378 -10.65 -10.72 26.19
CA SER A 378 -10.45 -11.85 27.11
C SER A 378 -10.83 -11.49 28.56
N PHE A 379 -10.37 -10.34 29.06
CA PHE A 379 -10.63 -9.95 30.46
C PHE A 379 -12.04 -9.43 30.70
N PHE A 380 -12.62 -8.72 29.73
CA PHE A 380 -14.03 -8.32 29.80
C PHE A 380 -14.93 -9.55 29.92
N GLY A 381 -14.67 -10.60 29.12
CA GLY A 381 -15.39 -11.88 29.24
C GLY A 381 -15.30 -12.48 30.64
N VAL A 382 -14.11 -12.51 31.25
CA VAL A 382 -13.94 -13.01 32.63
C VAL A 382 -14.68 -12.13 33.65
N MET A 383 -14.61 -10.81 33.51
CA MET A 383 -15.29 -9.87 34.41
C MET A 383 -16.81 -10.01 34.33
N LEU A 384 -17.38 -10.17 33.13
CA LEU A 384 -18.80 -10.45 32.93
C LEU A 384 -19.20 -11.79 33.58
N ALA A 385 -18.39 -12.85 33.41
CA ALA A 385 -18.65 -14.14 34.08
C ALA A 385 -18.64 -14.03 35.62
N ILE A 386 -17.71 -13.26 36.18
CA ILE A 386 -17.65 -12.99 37.63
C ILE A 386 -18.90 -12.23 38.08
N GLY A 387 -19.31 -11.20 37.33
CA GLY A 387 -20.53 -10.44 37.58
C GLY A 387 -21.77 -11.32 37.58
N VAL A 388 -21.99 -12.11 36.53
CA VAL A 388 -23.12 -13.05 36.40
C VAL A 388 -23.14 -14.08 37.54
N ALA A 389 -21.98 -14.59 37.94
CA ALA A 389 -21.89 -15.54 39.06
C ALA A 389 -22.21 -14.89 40.42
N GLY A 390 -22.02 -13.57 40.55
CA GLY A 390 -22.27 -12.79 41.75
C GLY A 390 -23.69 -12.23 41.88
N MET A 391 -24.32 -11.87 40.75
CA MET A 391 -25.64 -11.24 40.69
C MET A 391 -26.72 -11.95 41.52
N PRO A 392 -26.89 -13.29 41.47
CA PRO A 392 -27.90 -13.97 42.28
C PRO A 392 -27.70 -13.79 43.79
N ALA A 393 -26.45 -13.68 44.24
CA ALA A 393 -26.14 -13.46 45.66
C ALA A 393 -26.47 -12.03 46.11
N VAL A 394 -26.33 -11.05 45.22
CA VAL A 394 -26.68 -9.64 45.49
C VAL A 394 -28.21 -9.45 45.43
N VAL A 395 -28.87 -9.94 44.38
CA VAL A 395 -30.33 -9.83 44.23
C VAL A 395 -31.07 -10.50 45.40
N ARG A 396 -30.58 -11.65 45.89
CA ARG A 396 -31.18 -12.31 47.07
C ARG A 396 -31.02 -11.54 48.37
N ARG A 397 -30.04 -10.63 48.48
CA ARG A 397 -29.92 -9.75 49.66
C ARG A 397 -30.94 -8.61 49.60
N VAL A 398 -31.22 -8.10 48.41
CA VAL A 398 -32.12 -6.96 48.20
C VAL A 398 -33.58 -7.40 48.13
N VAL A 399 -33.87 -8.54 47.47
CA VAL A 399 -35.22 -9.08 47.27
C VAL A 399 -35.26 -10.58 47.62
N PRO A 400 -35.37 -10.94 48.93
CA PRO A 400 -35.14 -12.31 49.41
C PRO A 400 -36.14 -13.36 48.89
N ARG A 401 -37.38 -12.96 48.60
CA ARG A 401 -38.50 -13.88 48.27
C ARG A 401 -38.75 -14.11 46.78
N ARG A 402 -38.06 -13.42 45.86
CA ARG A 402 -38.39 -13.49 44.42
C ARG A 402 -37.26 -14.05 43.55
N ARG A 403 -37.13 -15.39 43.56
CA ARG A 403 -36.20 -16.16 42.69
C ARG A 403 -36.22 -15.78 41.19
N PRO A 404 -37.38 -15.52 40.52
CA PRO A 404 -37.36 -15.21 39.08
C PRO A 404 -36.59 -13.94 38.72
N TYR A 405 -36.57 -12.92 39.59
CA TYR A 405 -35.86 -11.66 39.33
C TYR A 405 -34.34 -11.83 39.35
N ALA A 406 -33.82 -12.78 40.13
CA ALA A 406 -32.39 -13.10 40.13
C ALA A 406 -31.95 -13.78 38.83
N TYR A 407 -32.83 -14.59 38.20
CA TYR A 407 -32.57 -15.19 36.90
C TYR A 407 -32.71 -14.16 35.76
N ALA A 408 -33.72 -13.28 35.83
CA ALA A 408 -33.88 -12.18 34.89
C ALA A 408 -32.66 -11.22 34.92
N ALA A 409 -32.20 -10.83 36.11
CA ALA A 409 -31.02 -9.98 36.26
C ALA A 409 -29.73 -10.65 35.72
N ALA A 410 -29.58 -11.97 35.93
CA ALA A 410 -28.44 -12.72 35.40
C ALA A 410 -28.50 -12.94 33.87
N ALA A 411 -29.66 -12.74 33.24
CA ALA A 411 -29.83 -12.78 31.78
C ALA A 411 -29.45 -11.46 31.09
N ILE A 412 -29.50 -10.32 31.80
CA ILE A 412 -29.19 -8.98 31.25
C ILE A 412 -27.84 -8.95 30.52
N PRO A 413 -26.72 -9.45 31.09
CA PRO A 413 -25.44 -9.42 30.39
C PRO A 413 -25.47 -10.21 29.07
N LEU A 414 -26.18 -11.35 29.01
CA LEU A 414 -26.33 -12.12 27.78
C LEU A 414 -27.16 -11.34 26.75
N LEU A 415 -28.27 -10.73 27.19
CA LEU A 415 -29.12 -9.92 26.31
C LEU A 415 -28.37 -8.72 25.74
N LEU A 416 -27.52 -8.04 26.51
CA LEU A 416 -26.69 -6.94 26.02
C LEU A 416 -25.63 -7.40 25.02
N VAL A 417 -24.99 -8.55 25.28
CA VAL A 417 -24.04 -9.20 24.35
C VAL A 417 -24.70 -9.58 23.03
N LEU A 418 -25.98 -9.97 23.06
CA LEU A 418 -26.76 -10.26 21.86
C LEU A 418 -27.37 -8.99 21.23
N ALA A 419 -27.70 -7.96 21.98
CA ALA A 419 -28.37 -6.79 21.42
C ALA A 419 -27.39 -5.91 20.62
N TYR A 420 -26.29 -5.49 21.25
CA TYR A 420 -25.44 -4.43 20.69
C TYR A 420 -24.71 -4.83 19.40
N PRO A 421 -23.94 -5.93 19.34
CA PRO A 421 -23.18 -6.30 18.15
C PRO A 421 -24.04 -7.09 17.14
N PHE A 422 -25.30 -6.70 16.92
CA PHE A 422 -26.22 -7.40 16.02
C PHE A 422 -25.72 -7.60 14.58
N PRO A 423 -24.90 -6.69 13.99
CA PRO A 423 -24.31 -6.92 12.67
C PRO A 423 -23.47 -8.21 12.58
N ILE A 424 -22.93 -8.70 13.70
CA ILE A 424 -22.13 -9.94 13.69
C ILE A 424 -23.02 -11.15 13.38
N TYR A 425 -24.13 -11.36 14.09
CA TYR A 425 -24.96 -12.56 13.88
C TYR A 425 -26.04 -12.39 12.80
N THR A 426 -26.28 -11.18 12.32
CA THR A 426 -27.11 -10.93 11.13
C THR A 426 -26.33 -11.04 9.82
N GLY A 427 -24.99 -11.05 9.88
CA GLY A 427 -24.12 -11.08 8.71
C GLY A 427 -23.74 -9.70 8.16
N GLY A 428 -24.23 -8.60 8.76
CA GLY A 428 -23.92 -7.22 8.35
C GLY A 428 -22.42 -6.83 8.45
N VAL A 429 -21.59 -7.62 9.14
CA VAL A 429 -20.12 -7.49 9.11
C VAL A 429 -19.47 -8.01 7.82
N MET A 430 -20.22 -8.71 6.96
CA MET A 430 -19.84 -9.12 5.61
C MET A 430 -20.79 -8.45 4.58
N PRO A 431 -20.76 -7.11 4.45
CA PRO A 431 -21.74 -6.39 3.65
C PRO A 431 -21.61 -6.64 2.15
N ASP A 432 -22.74 -6.75 1.48
CA ASP A 432 -22.83 -6.77 0.01
C ASP A 432 -22.93 -5.37 -0.59
N GLU A 433 -23.57 -4.46 0.16
CA GLU A 433 -23.73 -3.06 -0.21
C GLU A 433 -22.77 -2.22 0.62
N ARG A 434 -21.80 -1.60 -0.05
CA ARG A 434 -20.83 -0.70 0.55
C ARG A 434 -20.74 0.56 -0.30
N PRO A 435 -20.82 1.77 0.29
CA PRO A 435 -20.52 2.98 -0.45
C PRO A 435 -19.13 2.88 -1.09
N SER A 436 -19.02 3.22 -2.37
CA SER A 436 -17.75 3.25 -3.15
C SER A 436 -16.88 1.97 -3.17
N GLN A 437 -17.37 0.83 -2.69
CA GLN A 437 -16.69 -0.47 -2.75
C GLN A 437 -17.66 -1.58 -3.18
N PRO A 438 -17.18 -2.64 -3.86
CA PRO A 438 -18.04 -3.75 -4.29
C PRO A 438 -18.47 -4.65 -3.11
N SER A 439 -19.18 -5.76 -3.34
CA SER A 439 -19.54 -6.71 -2.27
C SER A 439 -18.31 -7.37 -1.61
N MET A 440 -18.44 -7.82 -0.35
CA MET A 440 -17.48 -8.73 0.30
C MET A 440 -17.62 -10.19 -0.14
N HIS A 441 -18.75 -10.55 -0.75
CA HIS A 441 -19.02 -11.87 -1.33
C HIS A 441 -18.60 -11.89 -2.80
N VAL A 442 -17.44 -12.48 -3.03
CA VAL A 442 -16.71 -12.35 -4.28
C VAL A 442 -16.66 -13.69 -5.01
N ARG A 443 -16.90 -13.66 -6.33
CA ARG A 443 -16.66 -14.79 -7.22
C ARG A 443 -15.53 -14.46 -8.18
N VAL A 444 -14.45 -15.23 -8.12
CA VAL A 444 -13.33 -15.10 -9.06
C VAL A 444 -13.83 -15.43 -10.47
N ALA A 445 -13.55 -14.55 -11.44
CA ALA A 445 -13.97 -14.73 -12.82
C ALA A 445 -13.45 -16.05 -13.43
N GLN A 446 -14.27 -16.72 -14.25
CA GLN A 446 -13.94 -18.04 -14.81
C GLN A 446 -12.65 -18.01 -15.65
N GLN A 447 -12.42 -16.92 -16.41
CA GLN A 447 -11.22 -16.78 -17.24
C GLN A 447 -9.90 -16.85 -16.45
N TRP A 448 -9.88 -16.44 -15.17
CA TRP A 448 -8.70 -16.63 -14.30
C TRP A 448 -8.41 -18.12 -14.04
N TRP A 449 -9.45 -18.94 -13.85
CA TRP A 449 -9.32 -20.39 -13.68
C TRP A 449 -8.86 -21.08 -14.96
N ASP A 450 -9.44 -20.69 -16.09
CA ASP A 450 -9.12 -21.27 -17.40
C ASP A 450 -7.68 -20.92 -17.83
N THR A 451 -7.26 -19.68 -17.58
CA THR A 451 -5.88 -19.21 -17.81
C THR A 451 -4.89 -19.98 -16.93
N ALA A 452 -5.19 -20.14 -15.65
CA ALA A 452 -4.34 -20.93 -14.76
C ALA A 452 -4.26 -22.39 -15.18
N ALA A 453 -5.36 -23.01 -15.63
CA ALA A 453 -5.35 -24.37 -16.16
C ALA A 453 -4.51 -24.51 -17.43
N ARG A 454 -4.56 -23.53 -18.33
CA ARG A 454 -3.75 -23.52 -19.56
C ARG A 454 -2.27 -23.36 -19.27
N ILE A 455 -1.90 -22.42 -18.40
CA ILE A 455 -0.50 -22.20 -18.00
C ILE A 455 0.04 -23.44 -17.28
N ASP A 456 -0.70 -23.97 -16.29
CA ASP A 456 -0.29 -25.15 -15.52
C ASP A 456 -0.18 -26.45 -16.33
N ALA A 457 -0.80 -26.51 -17.52
CA ALA A 457 -0.71 -27.65 -18.42
C ALA A 457 0.61 -27.67 -19.22
N ASP A 458 1.33 -26.55 -19.27
CA ASP A 458 2.61 -26.46 -19.94
C ASP A 458 3.76 -26.84 -18.99
N PRO A 459 4.48 -27.94 -19.23
CA PRO A 459 5.57 -28.37 -18.36
C PRO A 459 6.85 -27.53 -18.52
N ARG A 460 6.94 -26.68 -19.56
CA ARG A 460 8.13 -25.87 -19.82
C ARG A 460 8.44 -24.93 -18.64
N PRO A 461 9.72 -24.75 -18.28
CA PRO A 461 10.09 -23.84 -17.19
C PRO A 461 9.86 -22.38 -17.58
N GLY A 462 9.69 -21.53 -16.57
CA GLY A 462 9.57 -20.08 -16.75
C GLY A 462 8.53 -19.47 -15.84
N LYS A 463 8.75 -18.19 -15.51
CA LYS A 463 7.87 -17.40 -14.64
C LYS A 463 6.78 -16.70 -15.45
N VAL A 464 5.71 -16.32 -14.75
CA VAL A 464 4.59 -15.57 -15.32
C VAL A 464 4.57 -14.17 -14.71
N LEU A 465 4.83 -13.14 -15.51
CA LEU A 465 4.69 -11.75 -15.10
C LEU A 465 3.23 -11.30 -15.25
N VAL A 466 2.69 -10.59 -14.26
CA VAL A 466 1.36 -9.96 -14.35
C VAL A 466 1.52 -8.44 -14.50
N LEU A 467 0.87 -7.88 -15.52
CA LEU A 467 0.83 -6.46 -15.83
C LEU A 467 -0.62 -5.95 -15.94
N PRO A 468 -0.91 -4.66 -15.61
CA PRO A 468 0.04 -3.66 -15.09
C PRO A 468 0.57 -4.02 -13.70
N LEU A 469 1.69 -3.42 -13.31
CA LEU A 469 2.19 -3.54 -11.95
C LEU A 469 1.22 -2.88 -10.98
N ASP A 470 0.92 -3.56 -9.87
CA ASP A 470 0.03 -3.03 -8.84
C ASP A 470 0.64 -1.74 -8.25
N ASP A 471 -0.18 -0.71 -8.07
CA ASP A 471 0.20 0.56 -7.43
C ASP A 471 0.02 0.51 -5.90
N TYR A 472 -0.83 -0.42 -5.44
CA TYR A 472 -1.10 -0.73 -4.05
C TYR A 472 -1.53 -2.19 -3.93
N TYR A 473 -1.16 -2.89 -2.86
CA TYR A 473 -1.46 -4.32 -2.75
C TYR A 473 -2.96 -4.67 -2.77
N GLN A 474 -3.88 -3.72 -2.49
CA GLN A 474 -5.31 -3.95 -2.67
C GLN A 474 -5.76 -3.42 -4.03
N MET A 475 -6.22 -4.26 -4.95
CA MET A 475 -6.60 -3.85 -6.30
C MET A 475 -8.12 -3.92 -6.53
N PRO A 476 -8.71 -2.91 -7.21
CA PRO A 476 -10.11 -2.90 -7.62
C PRO A 476 -10.30 -3.65 -8.94
N THR A 477 -11.37 -4.45 -9.06
CA THR A 477 -11.66 -5.17 -10.30
C THR A 477 -13.09 -4.94 -10.81
N THR A 478 -13.27 -5.06 -12.13
CA THR A 478 -14.54 -4.84 -12.85
C THR A 478 -15.59 -5.92 -12.53
N TRP A 479 -15.17 -7.08 -12.03
CA TRP A 479 -16.05 -8.19 -11.61
C TRP A 479 -16.40 -8.17 -10.11
N GLY A 480 -16.11 -7.07 -9.40
CA GLY A 480 -16.60 -6.83 -8.05
C GLY A 480 -15.70 -7.32 -6.91
N PHE A 481 -14.39 -7.47 -7.14
CA PHE A 481 -13.40 -7.65 -6.08
C PHE A 481 -12.63 -6.37 -5.80
N PHE A 482 -12.45 -6.05 -4.52
CA PHE A 482 -11.56 -4.99 -4.02
C PHE A 482 -10.83 -5.51 -2.78
N GLY A 483 -9.56 -5.90 -2.91
CA GLY A 483 -8.79 -6.43 -1.78
C GLY A 483 -7.39 -6.87 -2.16
N ALA A 484 -6.66 -7.47 -1.22
CA ALA A 484 -5.29 -7.92 -1.37
C ALA A 484 -5.12 -8.81 -2.61
N ASP A 485 -4.47 -8.27 -3.64
CA ASP A 485 -4.38 -8.92 -4.93
C ASP A 485 -3.35 -10.03 -4.88
N SER A 486 -3.83 -11.24 -5.09
CA SER A 486 -3.01 -12.45 -5.15
C SER A 486 -3.65 -13.48 -6.06
N ILE A 487 -4.64 -13.10 -6.87
CA ILE A 487 -5.48 -14.07 -7.59
C ILE A 487 -4.64 -14.94 -8.51
N ALA A 488 -3.72 -14.34 -9.28
CA ALA A 488 -2.77 -15.05 -10.13
C ALA A 488 -1.93 -16.05 -9.32
N ASN A 489 -1.30 -15.59 -8.24
CA ASN A 489 -0.44 -16.41 -7.38
C ASN A 489 -1.21 -17.51 -6.61
N LEU A 490 -2.49 -17.30 -6.29
CA LEU A 490 -3.32 -18.30 -5.62
C LEU A 490 -3.79 -19.41 -6.58
N LEU A 491 -3.80 -19.16 -7.89
CA LEU A 491 -4.32 -20.07 -8.93
C LEU A 491 -3.23 -20.79 -9.73
N ILE A 492 -2.22 -20.06 -10.21
CA ILE A 492 -1.17 -20.56 -11.11
C ILE A 492 -0.08 -21.24 -10.30
N LYS A 493 0.34 -22.44 -10.71
CA LYS A 493 1.39 -23.24 -10.06
C LYS A 493 2.80 -22.85 -10.51
N HIS A 494 2.94 -22.24 -11.69
CA HIS A 494 4.19 -21.61 -12.11
C HIS A 494 4.51 -20.43 -11.18
N PRO A 495 5.79 -20.09 -10.97
CA PRO A 495 6.15 -18.89 -10.23
C PRO A 495 5.52 -17.64 -10.86
N VAL A 496 4.72 -16.91 -10.07
CA VAL A 496 4.08 -15.67 -10.50
C VAL A 496 4.87 -14.48 -10.00
N VAL A 497 5.16 -13.56 -10.91
CA VAL A 497 5.77 -12.27 -10.62
C VAL A 497 4.66 -11.21 -10.58
N GLN A 498 4.26 -10.87 -9.36
CA GLN A 498 3.29 -9.81 -9.06
C GLN A 498 3.74 -9.09 -7.79
N PRO A 499 4.46 -7.97 -7.91
CA PRO A 499 4.91 -7.18 -6.77
C PRO A 499 3.72 -6.72 -5.92
N LYS A 500 3.91 -6.65 -4.60
CA LYS A 500 2.90 -6.18 -3.65
C LYS A 500 3.39 -4.93 -2.92
N PRO A 501 3.17 -3.72 -3.49
CA PRO A 501 3.57 -2.48 -2.84
C PRO A 501 2.94 -2.35 -1.45
N GLU A 502 3.68 -1.77 -0.51
CA GLU A 502 3.23 -1.58 0.88
C GLU A 502 2.92 -2.90 1.63
N GLY A 503 3.48 -4.02 1.19
CA GLY A 503 3.59 -5.24 2.00
C GLY A 503 4.75 -5.17 3.00
N TYR A 504 4.72 -6.03 4.04
CA TYR A 504 5.83 -6.16 5.01
C TYR A 504 7.15 -6.57 4.35
N PHE A 505 7.06 -7.33 3.27
CA PHE A 505 8.16 -7.80 2.45
C PHE A 505 7.95 -7.33 1.01
N GLY A 506 9.02 -6.93 0.34
CA GLY A 506 9.06 -6.64 -1.08
C GLY A 506 10.17 -7.40 -1.79
N ASP A 507 10.16 -7.32 -3.12
CA ASP A 507 11.23 -7.84 -3.96
C ASP A 507 12.58 -7.19 -3.61
N VAL A 508 13.68 -7.88 -3.94
CA VAL A 508 15.01 -7.29 -3.81
C VAL A 508 15.19 -6.14 -4.81
N PRO A 509 16.00 -5.10 -4.49
CA PRO A 509 16.04 -3.87 -5.28
C PRO A 509 16.36 -4.09 -6.76
N GLY A 510 17.32 -4.99 -7.05
CA GLY A 510 17.65 -5.40 -8.42
C GLY A 510 16.42 -5.87 -9.20
N PHE A 511 15.75 -6.91 -8.70
CA PHE A 511 14.56 -7.47 -9.34
C PHE A 511 13.44 -6.43 -9.50
N ALA A 512 13.15 -5.65 -8.46
CA ALA A 512 12.14 -4.60 -8.51
C ALA A 512 12.42 -3.54 -9.59
N ALA A 513 13.70 -3.15 -9.77
CA ALA A 513 14.10 -2.21 -10.81
C ALA A 513 13.91 -2.78 -12.22
N HIS A 514 14.13 -4.10 -12.41
CA HIS A 514 13.90 -4.75 -13.70
C HIS A 514 12.41 -4.74 -14.06
N LEU A 515 11.53 -5.07 -13.11
CA LEU A 515 10.08 -5.06 -13.35
C LEU A 515 9.57 -3.68 -13.74
N ARG A 516 10.00 -2.64 -13.02
CA ARG A 516 9.65 -1.26 -13.35
C ARG A 516 10.16 -0.85 -14.73
N LEU A 517 11.37 -1.29 -15.11
CA LEU A 517 11.92 -0.99 -16.42
C LEU A 517 11.17 -1.73 -17.55
N VAL A 518 10.68 -2.95 -17.32
CA VAL A 518 9.82 -3.66 -18.29
C VAL A 518 8.55 -2.85 -18.58
N GLU A 519 7.82 -2.43 -17.54
CA GLU A 519 6.60 -1.64 -17.72
C GLU A 519 6.89 -0.25 -18.33
N ALA A 520 7.94 0.43 -17.86
CA ALA A 520 8.35 1.71 -18.42
C ALA A 520 8.75 1.62 -19.90
N ALA A 521 9.48 0.57 -20.29
CA ALA A 521 9.88 0.33 -21.68
C ALA A 521 8.66 0.04 -22.58
N LEU A 522 7.69 -0.75 -22.09
CA LEU A 522 6.42 -0.98 -22.79
C LEU A 522 5.65 0.31 -22.99
N LEU A 523 5.48 1.13 -21.95
CA LEU A 523 4.75 2.41 -22.03
C LEU A 523 5.46 3.45 -22.89
N ALA A 524 6.80 3.51 -22.81
CA ALA A 524 7.61 4.46 -23.56
C ALA A 524 7.88 4.03 -25.01
N GLY A 525 7.57 2.78 -25.38
CA GLY A 525 7.83 2.25 -26.73
C GLY A 525 9.28 1.79 -26.97
N ASP A 526 10.10 1.57 -25.93
CA ASP A 526 11.44 0.94 -26.03
C ASP A 526 11.31 -0.59 -26.10
N LEU A 527 10.60 -1.07 -27.12
CA LEU A 527 10.19 -2.47 -27.24
C LEU A 527 11.36 -3.44 -27.47
N THR A 528 12.51 -2.92 -27.93
CA THR A 528 13.73 -3.71 -28.15
C THR A 528 14.39 -4.19 -26.85
N ALA A 529 14.20 -3.45 -25.75
CA ALA A 529 14.74 -3.82 -24.45
C ALA A 529 13.89 -4.90 -23.76
N VAL A 530 12.59 -4.95 -24.05
CA VAL A 530 11.61 -5.77 -23.31
C VAL A 530 11.94 -7.27 -23.29
N PRO A 531 12.27 -7.95 -24.40
CA PRO A 531 12.60 -9.38 -24.37
C PRO A 531 13.82 -9.69 -23.50
N LYS A 532 14.85 -8.84 -23.57
CA LYS A 532 16.09 -8.97 -22.77
C LYS A 532 15.80 -8.83 -21.27
N LEU A 533 14.93 -7.89 -20.91
CA LEU A 533 14.51 -7.66 -19.53
C LEU A 533 13.63 -8.79 -18.98
N LEU A 534 12.73 -9.34 -19.80
CA LEU A 534 11.88 -10.47 -19.43
C LEU A 534 12.70 -11.76 -19.23
N ASP A 535 13.67 -12.03 -20.11
CA ASP A 535 14.65 -13.11 -19.93
C ASP A 535 15.47 -12.92 -18.65
N ALA A 536 15.93 -11.70 -18.37
CA ALA A 536 16.74 -11.40 -17.19
C ALA A 536 16.01 -11.63 -15.85
N ILE A 537 14.67 -11.59 -15.81
CA ILE A 537 13.86 -11.93 -14.63
C ILE A 537 13.40 -13.40 -14.62
N GLY A 538 13.61 -14.11 -15.72
CA GLY A 538 13.21 -15.50 -15.95
C GLY A 538 11.74 -15.67 -16.37
N ALA A 539 11.13 -14.64 -16.96
CA ALA A 539 9.72 -14.68 -17.37
C ALA A 539 9.58 -15.16 -18.82
N SER A 540 8.89 -16.28 -19.01
CA SER A 540 8.56 -16.80 -20.36
C SER A 540 7.16 -16.42 -20.81
N ARG A 541 6.33 -15.92 -19.86
CA ARG A 541 4.96 -15.47 -20.11
C ARG A 541 4.65 -14.16 -19.42
N VAL A 542 3.77 -13.38 -20.06
CA VAL A 542 3.22 -12.15 -19.53
C VAL A 542 1.70 -12.22 -19.61
N ILE A 543 1.02 -11.97 -18.50
CA ILE A 543 -0.42 -11.74 -18.44
C ILE A 543 -0.63 -10.23 -18.41
N VAL A 544 -1.28 -9.67 -19.42
CA VAL A 544 -1.85 -8.32 -19.36
C VAL A 544 -3.32 -8.46 -18.97
N ARG A 545 -3.69 -7.94 -17.81
CA ARG A 545 -5.07 -8.05 -17.28
C ARG A 545 -5.87 -6.79 -17.59
N HIS A 546 -7.09 -6.98 -18.05
CA HIS A 546 -8.04 -5.92 -18.42
C HIS A 546 -9.19 -5.78 -17.41
N ASP A 547 -9.06 -6.40 -16.24
CA ASP A 547 -10.11 -6.49 -15.24
C ASP A 547 -9.98 -5.45 -14.12
N LEU A 548 -9.08 -4.47 -14.22
CA LEU A 548 -8.89 -3.44 -13.19
C LEU A 548 -9.82 -2.24 -13.42
N VAL A 549 -10.33 -1.64 -12.33
CA VAL A 549 -11.15 -0.41 -12.42
C VAL A 549 -10.25 0.82 -12.47
N ARG A 550 -10.26 1.52 -13.60
CA ARG A 550 -9.54 2.78 -13.83
C ARG A 550 -10.31 4.00 -13.29
N GLY A 551 -9.59 5.12 -13.12
CA GLY A 551 -10.20 6.42 -12.75
C GLY A 551 -10.61 6.54 -11.27
N LEU A 552 -10.19 5.60 -10.41
CA LEU A 552 -10.41 5.74 -8.97
C LEU A 552 -9.46 6.78 -8.38
N PRO A 553 -9.94 7.66 -7.47
CA PRO A 553 -9.09 8.65 -6.82
C PRO A 553 -7.89 8.01 -6.12
N ASN A 554 -6.69 8.60 -6.30
CA ASN A 554 -5.42 8.14 -5.74
C ASN A 554 -4.95 6.74 -6.19
N ARG A 555 -5.45 6.22 -7.32
CA ARG A 555 -4.97 4.97 -7.94
C ARG A 555 -4.28 5.26 -9.26
N TYR A 556 -3.05 4.77 -9.42
CA TYR A 556 -2.16 5.05 -10.55
C TYR A 556 -1.42 3.80 -11.00
N PHE A 557 -2.05 3.02 -11.85
CA PHE A 557 -1.41 1.89 -12.53
C PHE A 557 -1.48 2.12 -14.05
N ALA A 558 -0.57 1.47 -14.78
CA ALA A 558 -0.46 1.63 -16.23
C ALA A 558 -1.73 1.22 -16.98
N ASP A 559 -2.01 1.87 -18.11
CA ASP A 559 -3.17 1.52 -18.95
C ASP A 559 -2.96 0.14 -19.59
N ASP A 560 -3.81 -0.80 -19.20
CA ASP A 560 -3.82 -2.19 -19.67
C ASP A 560 -3.90 -2.29 -21.20
N ARG A 561 -4.61 -1.37 -21.87
CA ARG A 561 -4.74 -1.37 -23.33
C ARG A 561 -3.45 -0.98 -24.02
N LEU A 562 -2.73 0.01 -23.47
CA LEU A 562 -1.42 0.42 -24.01
C LEU A 562 -0.39 -0.69 -23.81
N LEU A 563 -0.42 -1.37 -22.66
CA LEU A 563 0.47 -2.50 -22.38
C LEU A 563 0.18 -3.68 -23.33
N ALA A 564 -1.08 -4.05 -23.56
CA ALA A 564 -1.43 -5.10 -24.51
C ALA A 564 -1.02 -4.72 -25.94
N ALA A 565 -1.30 -3.49 -26.39
CA ALA A 565 -0.87 -3.00 -27.69
C ALA A 565 0.67 -3.04 -27.83
N ALA A 566 1.42 -2.64 -26.80
CA ALA A 566 2.88 -2.73 -26.77
C ALA A 566 3.36 -4.18 -26.88
N MET A 567 2.79 -5.09 -26.09
CA MET A 567 3.15 -6.51 -26.09
C MET A 567 2.94 -7.17 -27.46
N THR A 568 1.92 -6.79 -28.24
CA THR A 568 1.73 -7.32 -29.60
C THR A 568 2.86 -6.96 -30.57
N ARG A 569 3.64 -5.91 -30.27
CA ARG A 569 4.78 -5.44 -31.08
C ARG A 569 6.13 -5.80 -30.48
N VAL A 570 6.17 -6.43 -29.31
CA VAL A 570 7.42 -6.88 -28.68
C VAL A 570 8.04 -8.00 -29.53
N PRO A 571 9.32 -7.89 -29.92
CA PRO A 571 9.99 -8.94 -30.69
C PRO A 571 9.96 -10.29 -29.96
N GLY A 572 9.50 -11.33 -30.62
CA GLY A 572 9.42 -12.69 -30.07
C GLY A 572 8.25 -12.92 -29.10
N ALA A 573 7.38 -11.95 -28.86
CA ALA A 573 6.14 -12.16 -28.11
C ALA A 573 5.02 -12.68 -29.04
N THR A 574 4.23 -13.64 -28.56
CA THR A 574 3.09 -14.21 -29.27
C THR A 574 1.87 -14.29 -28.34
N LEU A 575 0.71 -13.80 -28.79
CA LEU A 575 -0.53 -13.89 -28.02
C LEU A 575 -1.06 -15.33 -28.05
N GLU A 576 -1.14 -16.00 -26.89
CA GLU A 576 -1.67 -17.36 -26.74
C GLU A 576 -3.18 -17.39 -26.45
N SER A 577 -3.69 -16.36 -25.78
CA SER A 577 -5.12 -16.21 -25.46
C SER A 577 -5.45 -14.74 -25.21
N GLY A 578 -6.65 -14.31 -25.60
CA GLY A 578 -7.13 -12.95 -25.31
C GLY A 578 -8.44 -12.92 -24.54
N GLY A 579 -8.82 -11.73 -24.06
CA GLY A 579 -10.11 -11.45 -23.43
C GLY A 579 -9.97 -10.58 -22.18
N LEU A 580 -10.50 -11.03 -21.04
CA LEU A 580 -10.24 -10.37 -19.75
C LEU A 580 -8.75 -10.40 -19.37
N LEU A 581 -8.05 -11.44 -19.83
CA LEU A 581 -6.62 -11.67 -19.63
C LEU A 581 -5.98 -11.99 -20.98
N ASP A 582 -5.10 -11.11 -21.44
CA ASP A 582 -4.24 -11.36 -22.60
C ASP A 582 -2.97 -12.07 -22.12
N VAL A 583 -2.70 -13.26 -22.64
CA VAL A 583 -1.54 -14.09 -22.25
C VAL A 583 -0.56 -14.12 -23.41
N PHE A 584 0.60 -13.52 -23.22
CA PHE A 584 1.70 -13.51 -24.18
C PHE A 584 2.75 -14.54 -23.78
N ARG A 585 3.18 -15.35 -24.75
CA ARG A 585 4.34 -16.24 -24.66
C ARG A 585 5.53 -15.63 -25.37
N LEU A 586 6.70 -15.68 -24.76
CA LEU A 586 7.95 -15.23 -25.34
C LEU A 586 8.74 -16.39 -25.93
N GLY A 587 9.33 -16.19 -27.11
CA GLY A 587 10.19 -17.19 -27.75
C GLY A 587 9.47 -18.52 -27.95
N ASP A 588 10.07 -19.59 -27.46
CA ASP A 588 9.46 -20.93 -27.44
C ASP A 588 8.55 -21.16 -26.21
N GLY A 589 8.48 -20.23 -25.26
CA GLY A 589 7.72 -20.32 -24.01
C GLY A 589 8.46 -20.98 -22.86
N ALA A 590 9.74 -21.30 -23.03
CA ALA A 590 10.61 -21.77 -21.97
C ALA A 590 11.59 -20.67 -21.55
N ASP A 591 11.80 -20.57 -20.24
CA ASP A 591 12.89 -19.80 -19.66
C ASP A 591 13.59 -20.68 -18.60
N PRO A 592 14.83 -21.14 -18.85
CA PRO A 592 15.49 -22.08 -17.95
C PRO A 592 15.84 -21.44 -16.60
N THR A 593 15.38 -22.08 -15.52
CA THR A 593 15.70 -21.68 -14.15
C THR A 593 17.19 -21.80 -13.84
N VAL A 594 17.85 -22.86 -14.34
CA VAL A 594 19.31 -23.00 -14.30
C VAL A 594 19.86 -22.72 -15.69
N ARG A 595 20.75 -21.74 -15.80
CA ARG A 595 21.25 -21.23 -17.08
C ARG A 595 22.72 -20.85 -17.02
N THR A 596 23.32 -20.68 -18.18
CA THR A 596 24.72 -20.27 -18.34
C THR A 596 24.83 -18.90 -18.99
N TYR A 597 25.91 -18.19 -18.69
CA TYR A 597 26.26 -16.94 -19.36
C TYR A 597 27.66 -17.03 -19.95
N ASP A 598 27.80 -16.61 -21.20
CA ASP A 598 29.07 -16.63 -21.95
C ASP A 598 29.89 -15.34 -21.72
N ARG A 599 29.26 -14.33 -21.12
CA ARG A 599 29.89 -13.08 -20.75
C ARG A 599 29.31 -12.56 -19.45
N VAL A 600 30.17 -12.03 -18.58
CA VAL A 600 29.75 -11.31 -17.38
C VAL A 600 30.45 -9.96 -17.33
N LEU A 601 29.65 -8.90 -17.23
CA LEU A 601 30.11 -7.52 -17.13
C LEU A 601 30.12 -7.09 -15.66
N ASP A 602 31.12 -6.32 -15.26
CA ASP A 602 31.07 -5.61 -13.97
C ASP A 602 30.05 -4.48 -14.05
N ALA A 603 29.03 -4.50 -13.20
CA ALA A 603 27.98 -3.47 -13.19
C ALA A 603 27.93 -2.72 -11.86
N PRO A 604 27.51 -1.45 -11.87
CA PRO A 604 27.35 -0.68 -10.64
C PRO A 604 26.40 -1.36 -9.66
N ALA A 605 26.54 -1.04 -8.38
CA ALA A 605 25.63 -1.52 -7.34
C ALA A 605 24.20 -1.01 -7.48
N ARG A 606 23.99 0.01 -8.32
CA ARG A 606 22.72 0.67 -8.54
C ARG A 606 21.74 -0.20 -9.33
N PRO A 607 20.57 -0.56 -8.76
CA PRO A 607 19.60 -1.46 -9.42
C PRO A 607 19.12 -1.01 -10.80
N GLU A 608 18.80 0.27 -10.96
CA GLU A 608 18.33 0.85 -12.23
C GLU A 608 19.39 0.79 -13.32
N ALA A 609 20.67 0.99 -12.94
CA ALA A 609 21.80 0.87 -13.86
C ALA A 609 21.91 -0.56 -14.38
N GLY A 610 21.82 -1.55 -13.48
CA GLY A 610 21.84 -2.96 -13.86
C GLY A 610 20.72 -3.34 -14.82
N ALA A 611 19.48 -2.91 -14.53
CA ALA A 611 18.35 -3.15 -15.42
C ALA A 611 18.56 -2.51 -16.82
N ALA A 612 19.05 -1.27 -16.88
CA ALA A 612 19.30 -0.58 -18.16
C ALA A 612 20.41 -1.25 -18.99
N VAL A 613 21.46 -1.78 -18.34
CA VAL A 613 22.50 -2.57 -19.01
C VAL A 613 21.91 -3.85 -19.59
N LEU A 614 21.05 -4.55 -18.84
CA LEU A 614 20.42 -5.79 -19.28
C LEU A 614 19.42 -5.57 -20.42
N GLY A 615 18.75 -4.43 -20.46
CA GLY A 615 18.00 -4.00 -21.65
C GLY A 615 18.87 -3.74 -22.89
N THR A 616 20.20 -3.69 -22.73
CA THR A 616 21.17 -3.38 -23.80
C THR A 616 21.91 -4.59 -24.33
N VAL A 617 22.28 -5.54 -23.47
CA VAL A 617 23.05 -6.71 -23.89
C VAL A 617 22.19 -7.86 -24.41
N ASP A 618 22.81 -8.85 -25.04
CA ASP A 618 22.16 -10.12 -25.37
C ASP A 618 21.81 -10.95 -24.13
N THR A 619 20.94 -11.94 -24.28
CA THR A 619 20.48 -12.84 -23.20
C THR A 619 21.55 -13.82 -22.71
N ARG A 620 22.71 -13.90 -23.39
CA ARG A 620 23.88 -14.71 -23.00
C ARG A 620 24.89 -13.91 -22.19
N THR A 621 24.62 -12.64 -21.94
CA THR A 621 25.42 -11.73 -21.13
C THR A 621 24.72 -11.45 -19.80
N ALA A 622 25.42 -11.70 -18.69
CA ALA A 622 24.99 -11.28 -17.37
C ALA A 622 25.78 -10.09 -16.86
N ILE A 623 25.27 -9.47 -15.81
CA ILE A 623 26.01 -8.48 -15.03
C ILE A 623 26.31 -9.06 -13.63
N ALA A 624 27.52 -8.83 -13.16
CA ALA A 624 27.88 -8.99 -11.75
C ALA A 624 27.74 -7.62 -11.09
N ALA A 625 26.58 -7.36 -10.50
CA ALA A 625 26.35 -6.09 -9.81
C ALA A 625 27.23 -6.01 -8.56
N ARG A 626 27.95 -4.91 -8.41
CA ARG A 626 28.70 -4.63 -7.19
C ARG A 626 27.76 -4.57 -5.99
N ARG A 627 28.28 -4.85 -4.80
CA ARG A 627 27.48 -4.78 -3.57
C ARG A 627 27.18 -3.31 -3.26
N ASP A 628 25.90 -3.01 -3.02
CA ASP A 628 25.53 -1.69 -2.51
C ASP A 628 25.98 -1.54 -1.06
N THR A 629 26.85 -0.56 -0.83
CA THR A 629 27.36 -0.17 0.49
C THR A 629 26.82 1.19 0.92
N SER A 630 25.94 1.81 0.13
CA SER A 630 25.34 3.09 0.47
C SER A 630 24.38 2.93 1.66
N VAL A 631 24.37 3.94 2.54
CA VAL A 631 23.41 4.01 3.63
C VAL A 631 22.11 4.58 3.06
N ALA A 632 20.99 3.90 3.29
CA ALA A 632 19.69 4.39 2.87
C ALA A 632 19.43 5.81 3.40
N ALA A 633 19.11 6.74 2.50
CA ALA A 633 18.84 8.11 2.87
C ALA A 633 17.58 8.21 3.77
N ALA A 634 17.61 9.12 4.75
CA ALA A 634 16.49 9.36 5.66
C ALA A 634 15.31 10.12 5.00
N SER A 635 15.55 10.67 3.81
CA SER A 635 14.57 11.34 2.96
C SER A 635 14.69 10.84 1.52
N PRO A 636 13.62 10.93 0.71
CA PRO A 636 13.68 10.65 -0.72
C PRO A 636 14.74 11.51 -1.41
N GLN A 637 15.59 10.88 -2.21
CA GLN A 637 16.61 11.53 -3.01
C GLN A 637 16.63 10.94 -4.41
N VAL A 638 16.96 11.78 -5.38
CA VAL A 638 17.20 11.38 -6.77
C VAL A 638 18.72 11.36 -6.96
N ASP A 639 19.25 10.18 -7.27
CA ASP A 639 20.66 10.06 -7.64
C ASP A 639 20.80 10.26 -9.15
N ASP A 640 21.38 11.37 -9.58
CA ASP A 640 21.61 11.64 -11.01
C ASP A 640 23.07 11.50 -11.44
N HIS A 641 23.93 10.98 -10.57
CA HIS A 641 25.34 10.80 -10.88
C HIS A 641 25.54 9.64 -11.85
N PRO A 642 26.53 9.73 -12.77
CA PRO A 642 26.90 8.60 -13.60
C PRO A 642 27.47 7.46 -12.73
N ALA A 643 26.97 6.26 -12.94
CA ALA A 643 27.47 5.05 -12.33
C ALA A 643 28.43 4.37 -13.31
N VAL A 644 29.72 4.29 -12.95
CA VAL A 644 30.79 3.85 -13.85
C VAL A 644 31.52 2.63 -13.28
N THR A 645 31.74 1.64 -14.16
CA THR A 645 32.63 0.50 -13.97
C THR A 645 33.55 0.36 -15.19
N PRO A 646 34.56 -0.53 -15.18
CA PRO A 646 35.39 -0.78 -16.36
C PRO A 646 34.62 -1.26 -17.60
N ASP A 647 33.41 -1.82 -17.43
CA ASP A 647 32.60 -2.38 -18.52
C ASP A 647 31.35 -1.57 -18.84
N VAL A 648 30.88 -0.72 -17.91
CA VAL A 648 29.59 -0.06 -18.00
C VAL A 648 29.69 1.40 -17.58
N VAL A 649 29.06 2.27 -18.35
CA VAL A 649 28.62 3.59 -17.88
C VAL A 649 27.10 3.62 -17.93
N TYR A 650 26.47 3.92 -16.81
CA TYR A 650 25.05 4.28 -16.76
C TYR A 650 24.94 5.72 -16.30
N TRP A 651 24.34 6.56 -17.14
CA TRP A 651 24.04 7.94 -16.78
C TRP A 651 22.54 8.16 -16.90
N PRO A 652 21.82 8.34 -15.77
CA PRO A 652 20.39 8.58 -15.82
C PRO A 652 20.06 9.88 -16.56
N VAL A 653 20.97 10.84 -16.70
CA VAL A 653 20.73 12.20 -17.22
C VAL A 653 19.84 13.00 -16.26
N PRO A 654 20.43 13.99 -15.53
CA PRO A 654 19.70 14.82 -14.56
C PRO A 654 18.72 15.79 -15.21
N ALA A 655 17.83 16.34 -14.38
CA ALA A 655 17.22 17.63 -14.67
C ALA A 655 18.20 18.77 -14.30
N VAL A 656 18.29 19.81 -15.13
CA VAL A 656 19.23 20.93 -14.91
C VAL A 656 18.49 22.27 -14.83
N ASP A 657 19.05 23.22 -14.09
CA ASP A 657 18.48 24.57 -13.98
C ASP A 657 18.61 25.36 -15.30
N GLU A 658 19.69 25.14 -16.05
CA GLU A 658 19.93 25.78 -17.34
C GLU A 658 20.87 24.95 -18.23
N GLY A 659 20.83 25.22 -19.53
CA GLY A 659 21.74 24.62 -20.51
C GLY A 659 21.52 23.12 -20.72
N SER A 660 22.62 22.39 -20.87
CA SER A 660 22.61 20.96 -21.15
C SER A 660 23.29 20.20 -20.02
N PRO A 661 22.74 19.05 -19.58
CA PRO A 661 23.43 18.19 -18.64
C PRO A 661 24.75 17.71 -19.25
N VAL A 662 25.82 17.84 -18.46
CA VAL A 662 27.18 17.38 -18.80
C VAL A 662 27.72 16.60 -17.61
N THR A 663 28.45 15.53 -17.89
CA THR A 663 29.22 14.83 -16.89
C THR A 663 30.51 14.28 -17.52
N THR A 664 31.46 13.87 -16.69
CA THR A 664 32.69 13.25 -17.16
C THR A 664 32.83 11.87 -16.54
N VAL A 665 33.26 10.91 -17.34
CA VAL A 665 33.44 9.51 -16.94
C VAL A 665 34.82 9.03 -17.35
N ASP A 666 35.46 8.24 -16.48
CA ASP A 666 36.74 7.61 -16.78
C ASP A 666 36.50 6.15 -17.18
N VAL A 667 36.93 5.78 -18.39
CA VAL A 667 36.72 4.42 -18.91
C VAL A 667 38.01 3.83 -19.52
N PRO A 668 38.17 2.49 -19.53
CA PRO A 668 39.23 1.83 -20.29
C PRO A 668 39.06 1.98 -21.80
N ALA A 669 40.17 1.86 -22.53
CA ALA A 669 40.14 1.83 -23.99
C ALA A 669 39.29 0.66 -24.53
N GLY A 670 38.52 0.92 -25.58
CA GLY A 670 37.81 -0.11 -26.34
C GLY A 670 36.55 0.40 -27.02
N ARG A 671 35.85 -0.55 -27.65
CA ARG A 671 34.57 -0.32 -28.32
C ARG A 671 33.43 -0.42 -27.33
N TYR A 672 32.53 0.57 -27.30
CA TYR A 672 31.36 0.61 -26.45
C TYR A 672 30.08 0.67 -27.28
N THR A 673 29.07 -0.12 -26.89
CA THR A 673 27.70 0.03 -27.38
C THR A 673 27.04 1.17 -26.63
N VAL A 674 26.57 2.19 -27.34
CA VAL A 674 25.80 3.31 -26.80
C VAL A 674 24.33 3.03 -27.01
N ALA A 675 23.56 3.05 -25.93
CA ALA A 675 22.12 2.89 -25.95
C ALA A 675 21.43 3.97 -25.13
N GLN A 676 20.19 4.27 -25.51
CA GLN A 676 19.28 5.09 -24.72
C GLN A 676 18.15 4.20 -24.22
N ARG A 677 18.02 4.06 -22.90
CA ARG A 677 16.97 3.23 -22.28
C ARG A 677 15.89 4.09 -21.68
N ALA A 678 14.66 3.89 -22.14
CA ALA A 678 13.56 4.76 -21.77
C ALA A 678 13.22 4.65 -20.28
N ARG A 679 13.08 5.80 -19.62
CA ARG A 679 12.53 5.95 -18.27
C ARG A 679 11.11 6.50 -18.32
N ALA A 680 10.76 7.19 -19.40
CA ALA A 680 9.44 7.71 -19.71
C ALA A 680 9.28 7.87 -21.23
N ALA A 681 8.08 8.23 -21.70
CA ALA A 681 7.84 8.53 -23.11
C ALA A 681 8.73 9.68 -23.61
N PRO A 682 9.28 9.66 -24.83
CA PRO A 682 9.97 10.82 -25.36
C PRO A 682 9.01 12.00 -25.58
N ALA A 683 9.48 13.20 -25.27
CA ALA A 683 8.78 14.44 -25.57
C ALA A 683 9.21 14.96 -26.96
N LEU A 684 8.35 14.80 -27.96
CA LEU A 684 8.63 15.16 -29.35
C LEU A 684 8.09 16.55 -29.68
N VAL A 685 8.88 17.36 -30.35
CA VAL A 685 8.49 18.70 -30.81
C VAL A 685 7.84 18.57 -32.19
N PRO A 686 6.56 18.98 -32.35
CA PRO A 686 5.88 18.95 -33.64
C PRO A 686 6.32 20.12 -34.53
N ARG A 687 6.52 19.85 -35.82
CA ARG A 687 6.67 20.84 -36.89
C ARG A 687 5.98 20.35 -38.17
N VAL A 688 5.45 21.27 -38.96
CA VAL A 688 4.90 20.94 -40.29
C VAL A 688 6.00 21.11 -41.33
N ASP A 689 6.24 20.09 -42.15
CA ASP A 689 7.30 20.07 -43.17
C ASP A 689 6.88 19.21 -44.36
N GLY A 690 6.88 19.78 -45.58
CA GLY A 690 6.74 19.01 -46.82
C GLY A 690 5.53 18.08 -46.91
N GLY A 691 4.34 18.51 -46.47
CA GLY A 691 3.13 17.68 -46.47
C GLY A 691 3.02 16.69 -45.31
N ASP A 692 4.02 16.65 -44.42
CA ASP A 692 4.04 15.83 -43.21
C ASP A 692 3.98 16.68 -41.94
N LEU A 693 3.44 16.10 -40.88
CA LEU A 693 3.73 16.49 -39.51
C LEU A 693 4.95 15.70 -39.06
N VAL A 694 6.03 16.40 -38.76
CA VAL A 694 7.28 15.84 -38.25
C VAL A 694 7.34 16.05 -36.75
N LEU A 695 7.49 14.96 -36.00
CA LEU A 695 7.67 14.94 -34.55
C LEU A 695 9.14 14.60 -34.28
N ALA A 696 9.92 15.60 -33.86
CA ALA A 696 11.35 15.47 -33.66
C ALA A 696 11.72 15.45 -32.16
N ASP A 697 12.59 14.53 -31.78
CA ASP A 697 13.22 14.53 -30.46
C ASP A 697 14.37 15.56 -30.47
N PRO A 698 14.32 16.61 -29.64
CA PRO A 698 15.37 17.62 -29.64
C PRO A 698 16.67 17.10 -29.02
N THR A 699 16.63 15.96 -28.31
CA THR A 699 17.77 15.44 -27.56
C THR A 699 18.83 14.79 -28.45
N VAL A 700 20.10 15.08 -28.16
CA VAL A 700 21.26 14.46 -28.82
C VAL A 700 22.30 14.07 -27.79
N VAL A 701 22.65 12.79 -27.76
CA VAL A 701 23.74 12.28 -26.93
C VAL A 701 25.06 12.51 -27.64
N LYS A 702 26.00 13.17 -26.95
CA LYS A 702 27.35 13.42 -27.41
C LYS A 702 28.39 12.77 -26.49
N VAL A 703 29.47 12.30 -27.10
CA VAL A 703 30.69 11.86 -26.43
C VAL A 703 31.85 12.68 -26.97
N ASP A 704 32.58 13.38 -26.10
CA ASP A 704 33.67 14.30 -26.47
C ASP A 704 33.27 15.29 -27.57
N GLY A 705 32.07 15.88 -27.43
CA GLY A 705 31.48 16.82 -28.39
C GLY A 705 30.91 16.20 -29.67
N ARG A 706 31.17 14.92 -29.97
CA ARG A 706 30.67 14.24 -31.19
C ARG A 706 29.28 13.63 -30.94
N PRO A 707 28.27 13.87 -31.80
CA PRO A 707 26.96 13.24 -31.67
C PRO A 707 27.03 11.74 -31.99
N VAL A 708 26.63 10.89 -31.05
CA VAL A 708 26.71 9.42 -31.17
C VAL A 708 25.36 8.73 -31.17
N SER A 709 24.30 9.35 -30.62
CA SER A 709 22.95 8.77 -30.59
C SER A 709 21.89 9.87 -30.62
N ARG A 710 20.89 9.68 -31.48
CA ARG A 710 19.71 10.54 -31.66
C ARG A 710 18.52 9.67 -32.05
N ARG A 711 17.32 10.02 -31.58
CA ARG A 711 16.08 9.38 -32.04
C ARG A 711 15.72 9.84 -33.46
N PRO A 712 15.37 8.92 -34.38
CA PRO A 712 14.85 9.29 -35.70
C PRO A 712 13.58 10.15 -35.60
N GLU A 713 13.33 10.99 -36.60
CA GLU A 713 12.08 11.75 -36.70
C GLU A 713 10.89 10.81 -36.96
N LEU A 714 9.76 11.09 -36.30
CA LEU A 714 8.48 10.46 -36.62
C LEU A 714 7.73 11.32 -37.64
N ARG A 715 7.38 10.76 -38.79
CA ARG A 715 6.65 11.45 -39.85
C ARG A 715 5.22 10.94 -39.94
N VAL A 716 4.26 11.86 -39.92
CA VAL A 716 2.83 11.57 -40.03
C VAL A 716 2.28 12.36 -41.21
N PRO A 717 1.82 11.70 -42.29
CA PRO A 717 1.28 12.38 -43.45
C PRO A 717 0.10 13.29 -43.11
N LEU A 718 0.09 14.51 -43.62
CA LEU A 718 -1.02 15.44 -43.46
C LEU A 718 -2.08 15.22 -44.53
N PRO A 719 -3.37 15.46 -44.21
CA PRO A 719 -4.43 15.42 -45.21
C PRO A 719 -4.24 16.53 -46.26
N ALA A 720 -4.40 16.18 -47.54
CA ALA A 720 -4.28 17.12 -48.65
C ALA A 720 -5.33 18.25 -48.56
N GLY A 721 -4.93 19.47 -48.89
CA GLY A 721 -5.84 20.63 -49.00
C GLY A 721 -6.37 21.19 -47.66
N ARG A 722 -5.96 20.66 -46.51
CA ARG A 722 -6.38 21.14 -45.18
C ARG A 722 -5.17 21.51 -44.32
N ARG A 723 -5.08 22.78 -43.91
CA ARG A 723 -4.02 23.25 -43.01
C ARG A 723 -4.30 22.79 -41.58
N VAL A 724 -3.46 21.90 -41.05
CA VAL A 724 -3.48 21.51 -39.64
C VAL A 724 -3.00 22.68 -38.78
N LEU A 725 -3.78 23.00 -37.74
CA LEU A 725 -3.55 24.11 -36.82
C LEU A 725 -3.13 23.63 -35.42
N ALA A 726 -3.63 22.46 -35.02
CA ALA A 726 -3.30 21.85 -33.75
C ALA A 726 -3.28 20.33 -33.87
N ILE A 727 -2.65 19.68 -32.91
CA ILE A 727 -2.65 18.23 -32.75
C ILE A 727 -3.12 17.88 -31.35
N ARG A 728 -3.83 16.76 -31.21
CA ARG A 728 -4.18 16.19 -29.91
C ARG A 728 -3.45 14.87 -29.72
N ALA A 729 -2.62 14.78 -28.69
CA ALA A 729 -1.90 13.57 -28.32
C ALA A 729 -2.55 12.94 -27.07
N GLY A 730 -2.89 11.65 -27.15
CA GLY A 730 -3.67 10.97 -26.14
C GLY A 730 -5.13 11.48 -26.08
N THR A 731 -5.73 11.47 -24.90
CA THR A 731 -7.16 11.74 -24.71
C THR A 731 -7.51 13.23 -24.64
N ARG A 732 -6.61 14.08 -24.11
CA ARG A 732 -6.95 15.49 -23.79
C ARG A 732 -5.91 16.54 -24.21
N ARG A 733 -4.62 16.20 -24.30
CA ARG A 733 -3.57 17.20 -24.55
C ARG A 733 -3.62 17.69 -26.00
N THR A 734 -4.03 18.95 -26.19
CA THR A 734 -4.00 19.62 -27.49
C THR A 734 -2.85 20.62 -27.53
N VAL A 735 -2.07 20.60 -28.61
CA VAL A 735 -0.94 21.48 -28.86
C VAL A 735 -1.13 22.18 -30.20
N SER A 736 -1.06 23.50 -30.20
CA SER A 736 -1.02 24.29 -31.43
C SER A 736 0.29 24.10 -32.18
N VAL A 737 0.20 23.82 -33.48
CA VAL A 737 1.35 23.65 -34.38
C VAL A 737 1.49 24.83 -35.35
N ASP A 738 0.55 25.76 -35.33
CA ASP A 738 0.55 27.01 -36.10
C ASP A 738 1.26 28.18 -35.40
N VAL A 739 2.17 27.87 -34.46
CA VAL A 739 2.96 28.83 -33.68
C VAL A 739 4.46 28.64 -33.94
N ALA A 740 5.27 29.67 -33.70
CA ALA A 740 6.71 29.63 -33.97
C ALA A 740 7.47 28.60 -33.12
N LYS A 741 7.02 28.33 -31.88
CA LYS A 741 7.61 27.37 -30.96
C LYS A 741 6.52 26.47 -30.35
N PRO A 742 6.09 25.41 -31.06
CA PRO A 742 5.09 24.48 -30.56
C PRO A 742 5.55 23.81 -29.26
N ALA A 743 4.61 23.57 -28.34
CA ALA A 743 4.91 22.80 -27.13
C ALA A 743 5.22 21.34 -27.51
N PRO A 744 6.19 20.68 -26.86
CA PRO A 744 6.43 19.27 -27.10
C PRO A 744 5.24 18.41 -26.63
N VAL A 745 5.09 17.24 -27.26
CA VAL A 745 4.06 16.24 -26.94
C VAL A 745 4.73 14.92 -26.53
N PRO A 746 4.30 14.29 -25.42
CA PRO A 746 4.81 12.98 -25.04
C PRO A 746 4.23 11.94 -26.00
N VAL A 747 5.11 11.14 -26.62
CA VAL A 747 4.71 10.09 -27.58
C VAL A 747 5.28 8.75 -27.10
N GLY A 748 4.43 7.96 -26.42
CA GLY A 748 4.74 6.60 -25.98
C GLY A 748 4.11 5.54 -26.89
N ALA A 749 4.01 4.31 -26.37
CA ALA A 749 3.36 3.22 -27.07
C ALA A 749 1.89 3.52 -27.40
N ALA A 750 1.47 3.16 -28.62
CA ALA A 750 0.11 3.29 -29.12
C ALA A 750 -0.53 4.68 -28.85
N THR A 751 0.25 5.75 -28.98
CA THR A 751 -0.26 7.09 -28.71
C THR A 751 -1.25 7.49 -29.80
N SER A 752 -2.50 7.78 -29.43
CA SER A 752 -3.47 8.36 -30.36
C SER A 752 -3.06 9.80 -30.70
N LEU A 753 -2.88 10.09 -31.98
CA LEU A 753 -2.56 11.41 -32.50
C LEU A 753 -3.66 11.87 -33.46
N THR A 754 -4.42 12.88 -33.03
CA THR A 754 -5.52 13.47 -33.81
C THR A 754 -5.07 14.80 -34.41
N LEU A 755 -5.27 14.96 -35.71
CA LEU A 755 -4.94 16.17 -36.47
C LEU A 755 -6.16 17.09 -36.54
N LEU A 756 -5.98 18.35 -36.15
CA LEU A 756 -7.06 19.34 -36.05
C LEU A 756 -6.82 20.48 -37.05
N ALA A 757 -7.79 20.75 -37.91
CA ALA A 757 -7.80 21.89 -38.82
C ALA A 757 -8.95 22.85 -38.48
N ALA A 758 -8.94 24.06 -39.06
CA ALA A 758 -10.08 24.98 -38.94
C ALA A 758 -11.34 24.32 -39.51
N ALA A 759 -12.43 24.27 -38.75
CA ALA A 759 -13.69 23.69 -39.22
C ALA A 759 -14.19 24.39 -40.50
N ALA A 760 -14.84 23.63 -41.39
CA ALA A 760 -15.40 24.20 -42.64
C ALA A 760 -16.45 25.28 -42.36
N LYS A 761 -17.19 25.15 -41.26
CA LYS A 761 -18.11 26.18 -40.74
C LYS A 761 -17.42 26.93 -39.60
N PRO A 762 -17.20 28.25 -39.71
CA PRO A 762 -16.63 29.03 -38.61
C PRO A 762 -17.58 29.07 -37.42
N ALA A 763 -17.01 29.23 -36.22
CA ALA A 763 -17.78 29.41 -34.99
C ALA A 763 -18.65 30.68 -35.08
N LYS A 764 -19.94 30.57 -34.78
CA LYS A 764 -20.84 31.73 -34.68
C LYS A 764 -20.71 32.36 -33.31
N VAL A 765 -19.83 33.35 -33.20
CA VAL A 765 -19.47 33.99 -31.93
C VAL A 765 -20.16 35.35 -31.80
N SER A 766 -20.82 35.58 -30.67
CA SER A 766 -21.42 36.88 -30.35
C SER A 766 -20.36 37.95 -30.08
N GLY A 767 -20.77 39.22 -30.08
CA GLY A 767 -19.99 40.26 -29.42
C GLY A 767 -19.95 40.07 -27.90
N PHE A 768 -19.18 40.91 -27.21
CA PHE A 768 -19.22 41.00 -25.75
C PHE A 768 -20.63 41.34 -25.27
N SER A 769 -21.15 40.57 -24.33
CA SER A 769 -22.39 40.93 -23.65
C SER A 769 -22.20 42.22 -22.82
N PRO A 770 -23.29 42.93 -22.50
CA PRO A 770 -23.28 43.88 -21.39
C PRO A 770 -22.72 43.23 -20.11
N VAL A 771 -22.16 44.05 -19.22
CA VAL A 771 -21.71 43.57 -17.91
C VAL A 771 -22.88 42.92 -17.19
N PHE A 772 -22.62 41.81 -16.51
CA PHE A 772 -23.57 41.18 -15.60
C PHE A 772 -22.85 40.67 -14.36
N ASP A 773 -23.62 40.42 -13.31
CA ASP A 773 -23.13 39.88 -12.05
C ASP A 773 -23.08 38.34 -12.13
N CYS A 774 -21.88 37.79 -12.22
CA CYS A 774 -21.65 36.34 -12.29
C CYS A 774 -21.40 35.71 -10.92
N ASN A 775 -21.44 36.49 -9.84
CA ASN A 775 -21.28 36.02 -8.46
C ASN A 775 -22.27 36.74 -7.53
N SER A 776 -23.56 36.67 -7.88
CA SER A 776 -24.63 37.36 -7.16
C SER A 776 -25.04 36.62 -5.89
N TYR A 777 -24.27 36.82 -4.81
CA TYR A 777 -24.57 36.21 -3.52
C TYR A 777 -25.54 37.02 -2.65
N GLU A 778 -25.79 38.29 -2.98
CA GLU A 778 -26.84 39.12 -2.37
C GLU A 778 -27.46 40.10 -3.39
N PRO A 779 -28.77 40.39 -3.36
CA PRO A 779 -29.38 41.28 -4.35
C PRO A 779 -29.04 42.75 -4.07
N ARG A 780 -28.18 43.38 -4.90
CA ARG A 780 -27.84 44.81 -4.85
C ARG A 780 -27.77 45.47 -6.23
N PRO A 781 -28.06 46.78 -6.36
CA PRO A 781 -27.89 47.50 -7.62
C PRO A 781 -26.44 47.50 -8.10
N TRP A 782 -26.21 47.25 -9.40
CA TRP A 782 -24.86 47.15 -9.98
C TRP A 782 -23.98 48.39 -9.78
N ARG A 783 -24.58 49.58 -9.68
CA ARG A 783 -23.87 50.83 -9.38
C ARG A 783 -23.23 50.82 -7.99
N GLU A 784 -23.87 50.18 -7.00
CA GLU A 784 -23.35 50.05 -5.63
C GLU A 784 -22.27 48.97 -5.54
N LEU A 785 -22.35 47.95 -6.40
CA LEU A 785 -21.37 46.88 -6.54
C LEU A 785 -20.13 47.31 -7.37
N GLY A 786 -20.18 48.48 -8.01
CA GLY A 786 -19.12 48.98 -8.88
C GLY A 786 -18.88 48.12 -10.12
N LEU A 787 -19.87 47.34 -10.56
CA LEU A 787 -19.77 46.47 -11.74
C LEU A 787 -19.81 47.32 -13.02
N SER A 788 -18.78 47.22 -13.84
CA SER A 788 -18.71 47.93 -15.12
C SER A 788 -17.92 47.14 -16.16
N ALA A 789 -18.29 47.31 -17.42
CA ALA A 789 -17.52 46.87 -18.57
C ALA A 789 -17.36 48.05 -19.54
N LYS A 790 -16.13 48.37 -19.92
CA LYS A 790 -15.82 49.36 -20.95
C LYS A 790 -15.13 48.66 -22.10
N VAL A 791 -15.72 48.72 -23.29
CA VAL A 791 -15.12 48.20 -24.51
C VAL A 791 -14.46 49.37 -25.26
N SER A 792 -13.20 49.22 -25.64
CA SER A 792 -12.46 50.19 -26.45
C SER A 792 -11.82 49.49 -27.64
N ASP A 793 -11.83 50.14 -28.80
CA ASP A 793 -11.12 49.66 -29.98
C ASP A 793 -9.71 50.28 -29.98
N THR A 794 -8.68 49.44 -29.83
CA THR A 794 -7.27 49.87 -29.82
C THR A 794 -6.56 49.41 -31.10
N LYS A 795 -5.35 49.93 -31.36
CA LYS A 795 -4.51 49.46 -32.48
C LYS A 795 -4.16 47.96 -32.39
N GLN A 796 -4.30 47.35 -31.21
CA GLN A 796 -4.00 45.94 -30.93
C GLN A 796 -5.27 45.07 -30.91
N GLY A 797 -6.43 45.64 -31.23
CA GLY A 797 -7.73 44.96 -31.26
C GLY A 797 -8.72 45.53 -30.24
N ARG A 798 -9.90 44.92 -30.21
CA ARG A 798 -10.96 45.27 -29.25
C ARG A 798 -10.59 44.79 -27.86
N THR A 799 -10.58 45.71 -26.90
CA THR A 799 -10.23 45.49 -25.49
C THR A 799 -11.48 45.70 -24.63
N VAL A 800 -11.71 44.81 -23.67
CA VAL A 800 -12.73 44.98 -22.62
C VAL A 800 -12.08 45.14 -21.26
N THR A 801 -12.36 46.26 -20.60
CA THR A 801 -11.97 46.53 -19.21
C THR A 801 -13.17 46.24 -18.32
N LEU A 802 -13.06 45.21 -17.48
CA LEU A 802 -14.03 44.86 -16.46
C LEU A 802 -13.59 45.43 -15.11
N ALA A 803 -14.53 45.93 -14.34
CA ALA A 803 -14.25 46.33 -12.97
C ALA A 803 -15.38 45.99 -12.01
N ALA A 804 -15.03 45.57 -10.80
CA ALA A 804 -15.93 45.25 -9.70
C ALA A 804 -15.37 45.78 -8.37
N ALA A 805 -16.21 46.42 -7.56
CA ALA A 805 -15.88 46.78 -6.18
C ALA A 805 -16.40 45.71 -5.19
N ASP A 806 -17.43 44.97 -5.58
CA ASP A 806 -18.02 43.86 -4.83
C ASP A 806 -18.63 42.84 -5.83
N HIS A 807 -18.86 41.58 -5.43
CA HIS A 807 -19.29 40.47 -6.32
C HIS A 807 -18.32 40.17 -7.49
N ALA A 808 -18.81 39.97 -8.72
CA ALA A 808 -17.96 39.75 -9.89
C ALA A 808 -18.55 40.38 -11.14
N ALA A 809 -17.78 41.27 -11.79
CA ALA A 809 -18.18 41.87 -13.05
C ALA A 809 -17.78 40.92 -14.18
N CYS A 810 -18.77 40.41 -14.90
CA CYS A 810 -18.55 39.52 -16.02
C CYS A 810 -19.06 40.08 -17.34
N THR A 811 -18.36 39.72 -18.41
CA THR A 811 -18.90 39.75 -19.78
C THR A 811 -18.74 38.36 -20.37
N ARG A 812 -19.57 38.00 -21.34
CA ARG A 812 -19.46 36.72 -22.04
C ARG A 812 -19.54 36.88 -23.54
N LEU A 813 -18.86 35.97 -24.24
CA LEU A 813 -19.07 35.69 -25.64
C LEU A 813 -19.78 34.34 -25.75
N ILE A 814 -20.77 34.24 -26.63
CA ILE A 814 -21.55 33.02 -26.83
C ILE A 814 -21.20 32.45 -28.19
N VAL A 815 -20.76 31.20 -28.20
CA VAL A 815 -20.69 30.37 -29.40
C VAL A 815 -22.00 29.61 -29.51
N SER A 816 -22.82 29.96 -30.49
CA SER A 816 -24.16 29.41 -30.68
C SER A 816 -24.16 28.18 -31.59
N GLY A 817 -25.04 27.22 -31.28
CA GLY A 817 -25.21 26.00 -32.10
C GLY A 817 -24.05 25.02 -31.98
N ALA A 818 -23.37 25.01 -30.83
CA ALA A 818 -22.27 24.09 -30.55
C ALA A 818 -22.83 22.68 -30.28
N SER A 819 -22.29 21.66 -30.96
CA SER A 819 -22.72 20.26 -30.83
C SER A 819 -21.72 19.44 -30.01
N PRO A 820 -22.13 18.36 -29.32
CA PRO A 820 -21.20 17.46 -28.64
C PRO A 820 -20.10 16.96 -29.58
N GLY A 821 -18.87 16.92 -29.09
CA GLY A 821 -17.69 16.51 -29.85
C GLY A 821 -17.02 17.61 -30.69
N GLU A 822 -17.67 18.76 -30.89
CA GLU A 822 -17.03 19.90 -31.54
C GLU A 822 -15.90 20.47 -30.68
N ILE A 823 -14.82 20.91 -31.33
CA ILE A 823 -13.62 21.40 -30.65
C ILE A 823 -13.51 22.89 -30.91
N TYR A 824 -13.30 23.68 -29.86
CA TYR A 824 -13.12 25.13 -29.95
C TYR A 824 -11.77 25.53 -29.35
N ARG A 825 -11.01 26.33 -30.08
CA ARG A 825 -9.78 26.96 -29.62
C ARG A 825 -10.06 28.44 -29.34
N VAL A 826 -9.78 28.87 -28.11
CA VAL A 826 -9.94 30.24 -27.63
C VAL A 826 -8.56 30.83 -27.38
N ARG A 827 -8.23 31.95 -28.03
CA ARG A 827 -7.02 32.74 -27.80
C ARG A 827 -7.39 34.14 -27.38
N LEU A 828 -6.72 34.69 -26.38
CA LEU A 828 -6.85 36.10 -25.98
C LEU A 828 -5.61 36.55 -25.21
N GLU A 829 -5.49 37.84 -24.92
CA GLU A 829 -4.55 38.33 -23.93
C GLU A 829 -5.30 38.97 -22.77
N TYR A 830 -4.77 38.84 -21.56
CA TYR A 830 -5.35 39.45 -20.37
C TYR A 830 -4.30 40.24 -19.59
N HIS A 831 -4.74 41.23 -18.81
CA HIS A 831 -3.90 42.07 -17.99
C HIS A 831 -4.64 42.48 -16.72
N ARG A 832 -4.03 42.26 -15.55
CA ARG A 832 -4.60 42.64 -14.25
C ARG A 832 -4.13 44.05 -13.88
N VAL A 833 -5.02 45.02 -13.97
CA VAL A 833 -4.76 46.41 -13.58
C VAL A 833 -4.76 46.58 -12.06
N SER A 834 -5.75 46.02 -11.36
CA SER A 834 -5.83 46.07 -9.88
C SER A 834 -6.73 44.97 -9.30
N GLY A 835 -6.62 44.71 -8.00
CA GLY A 835 -7.48 43.78 -7.25
C GLY A 835 -7.22 42.30 -7.55
N ALA A 836 -8.29 41.53 -7.72
CA ALA A 836 -8.23 40.07 -7.83
C ALA A 836 -7.61 39.56 -9.14
N ARG A 837 -7.40 38.24 -9.17
CA ARG A 837 -6.91 37.54 -10.35
C ARG A 837 -7.99 37.52 -11.45
N PRO A 838 -7.61 37.72 -12.73
CA PRO A 838 -8.47 37.42 -13.88
C PRO A 838 -9.00 35.99 -13.81
N GLN A 839 -10.24 35.75 -14.21
CA GLN A 839 -10.73 34.39 -14.48
C GLN A 839 -11.33 34.31 -15.87
N ILE A 840 -11.03 33.22 -16.56
CA ILE A 840 -11.59 32.89 -17.87
C ILE A 840 -12.34 31.57 -17.68
N CYS A 841 -13.61 31.59 -18.03
CA CYS A 841 -14.51 30.49 -17.81
C CYS A 841 -15.03 29.99 -19.15
N LEU A 842 -14.78 28.71 -19.46
CA LEU A 842 -15.34 28.03 -20.63
C LEU A 842 -16.54 27.20 -20.15
N TRP A 843 -17.72 27.81 -20.18
CA TRP A 843 -18.95 27.20 -19.68
C TRP A 843 -19.75 26.57 -20.82
N GLN A 844 -20.19 25.32 -20.64
CA GLN A 844 -20.96 24.58 -21.63
C GLN A 844 -22.41 24.38 -21.14
N SER A 845 -23.39 24.59 -22.02
CA SER A 845 -24.80 24.31 -21.70
C SER A 845 -25.03 22.81 -21.50
N GLY A 846 -25.69 22.43 -20.40
CA GLY A 846 -26.00 21.02 -20.09
C GLY A 846 -24.86 20.20 -19.44
N ALA A 847 -23.66 20.78 -19.27
CA ALA A 847 -22.57 20.19 -18.51
C ALA A 847 -22.53 20.74 -17.06
N ALA A 848 -21.88 20.01 -16.15
CA ALA A 848 -21.73 20.42 -14.76
C ALA A 848 -20.69 21.55 -14.62
N GLY A 849 -21.16 22.80 -14.68
CA GLY A 849 -20.39 23.96 -14.25
C GLY A 849 -19.45 24.57 -15.29
N CYS A 850 -18.63 25.50 -14.82
CA CYS A 850 -17.63 26.18 -15.62
C CYS A 850 -16.33 25.36 -15.67
N GLU A 851 -15.83 25.02 -16.85
CA GLU A 851 -14.43 24.64 -16.99
C GLU A 851 -13.58 25.91 -16.86
N LEU A 852 -13.27 26.27 -15.62
CA LEU A 852 -12.39 27.39 -15.32
C LEU A 852 -11.06 27.13 -16.02
N SER A 853 -10.51 28.12 -16.72
CA SER A 853 -9.18 28.02 -17.32
C SER A 853 -8.12 27.68 -16.27
N ALA A 854 -6.95 27.18 -16.71
CA ALA A 854 -5.75 27.16 -15.86
C ALA A 854 -5.61 28.51 -15.15
N ARG A 855 -5.28 28.50 -13.84
CA ARG A 855 -5.28 29.68 -12.98
C ARG A 855 -4.41 30.79 -13.59
N PRO A 856 -4.98 31.92 -14.09
CA PRO A 856 -4.23 32.89 -14.89
C PRO A 856 -3.03 33.46 -14.13
N SER A 857 -1.81 33.38 -14.67
CA SER A 857 -0.63 33.96 -14.02
C SER A 857 -0.80 35.45 -13.77
N LEU A 858 -0.22 35.96 -12.68
CA LEU A 858 -0.23 37.38 -12.36
C LEU A 858 1.04 38.03 -12.92
N SER A 859 0.87 39.04 -13.77
CA SER A 859 1.92 39.93 -14.27
C SER A 859 1.33 41.33 -14.45
N ASP A 860 2.20 42.33 -14.45
CA ASP A 860 1.87 43.71 -14.82
C ASP A 860 2.00 43.93 -16.35
N ASP A 861 2.33 42.88 -17.11
CA ASP A 861 2.32 42.83 -18.57
C ASP A 861 1.07 42.10 -19.12
N TRP A 862 0.80 42.27 -20.41
CA TRP A 862 -0.20 41.47 -21.13
C TRP A 862 0.25 40.01 -21.26
N ILE A 863 -0.64 39.09 -20.89
CA ILE A 863 -0.35 37.65 -20.86
C ILE A 863 -1.23 36.94 -21.88
N PRO A 864 -0.65 36.15 -22.81
CA PRO A 864 -1.43 35.34 -23.74
C PRO A 864 -2.09 34.16 -23.02
N TYR A 865 -3.33 33.90 -23.37
CA TYR A 865 -4.11 32.74 -23.00
C TYR A 865 -4.48 31.94 -24.24
N GLU A 866 -4.29 30.63 -24.18
CA GLU A 866 -4.86 29.68 -25.13
C GLU A 866 -5.59 28.58 -24.37
N GLY A 867 -6.87 28.39 -24.68
CA GLY A 867 -7.69 27.29 -24.19
C GLY A 867 -8.23 26.47 -25.35
N VAL A 868 -8.28 25.15 -25.20
CA VAL A 868 -8.96 24.26 -26.14
C VAL A 868 -10.01 23.47 -25.37
N VAL A 869 -11.26 23.55 -25.80
CA VAL A 869 -12.39 22.82 -25.21
C VAL A 869 -12.97 21.87 -26.24
N THR A 870 -13.35 20.68 -25.81
CA THR A 870 -14.19 19.75 -26.59
C THR A 870 -15.56 19.76 -25.94
N MET A 871 -16.62 19.96 -26.74
CA MET A 871 -17.98 20.02 -26.21
C MET A 871 -18.42 18.65 -25.70
N ASP A 872 -18.81 18.56 -24.42
CA ASP A 872 -19.38 17.35 -23.82
C ASP A 872 -20.89 17.24 -24.08
N ALA A 873 -21.57 18.39 -24.13
CA ALA A 873 -23.01 18.52 -24.37
C ALA A 873 -23.31 19.61 -25.42
N GLY A 874 -24.47 19.51 -26.06
CA GLY A 874 -24.88 20.44 -27.11
C GLY A 874 -25.56 21.70 -26.58
N GLY A 875 -25.57 22.77 -27.39
CA GLY A 875 -26.23 24.03 -27.10
C GLY A 875 -25.31 25.21 -27.38
N GLU A 876 -24.72 25.75 -26.32
CA GLU A 876 -23.87 26.94 -26.37
C GLU A 876 -22.59 26.76 -25.54
N LEU A 877 -21.48 27.29 -26.05
CA LEU A 877 -20.26 27.52 -25.28
C LEU A 877 -20.19 29.01 -24.92
N GLN A 878 -20.14 29.31 -23.62
CA GLN A 878 -19.98 30.66 -23.11
C GLN A 878 -18.53 30.85 -22.66
N ILE A 879 -17.86 31.84 -23.25
CA ILE A 879 -16.53 32.30 -22.82
C ILE A 879 -16.78 33.48 -21.91
N ILE A 880 -16.77 33.24 -20.60
CA ILE A 880 -17.05 34.25 -19.59
C ILE A 880 -15.72 34.80 -19.08
N LEU A 881 -15.58 36.12 -19.12
CA LEU A 881 -14.40 36.86 -18.67
C LEU A 881 -14.79 37.59 -17.38
N HIS A 882 -13.94 37.49 -16.36
CA HIS A 882 -14.27 37.93 -15.01
C HIS A 882 -13.38 39.07 -14.50
N ALA A 883 -13.95 39.93 -13.67
CA ALA A 883 -13.25 40.73 -12.68
C ALA A 883 -13.92 40.49 -11.32
N ASP A 884 -13.37 39.57 -10.53
CA ASP A 884 -13.95 39.16 -9.25
C ASP A 884 -13.53 40.11 -8.12
N ALA A 885 -14.44 40.47 -7.23
CA ALA A 885 -14.11 41.07 -5.94
C ALA A 885 -13.97 39.93 -4.92
N ILE A 886 -12.77 39.76 -4.35
CA ILE A 886 -12.47 38.61 -3.45
C ILE A 886 -13.18 38.77 -2.08
N ARG A 887 -13.37 40.02 -1.63
CA ARG A 887 -13.91 40.33 -0.31
C ARG A 887 -14.80 41.56 -0.38
N ARG A 888 -15.88 41.54 0.39
CA ARG A 888 -16.71 42.72 0.68
C ARG A 888 -15.81 43.83 1.23
N LEU A 889 -15.89 45.03 0.64
CA LEU A 889 -15.04 46.20 0.96
C LEU A 889 -13.53 46.02 0.65
N GLY A 890 -13.17 45.03 -0.18
CA GLY A 890 -11.82 44.88 -0.70
C GLY A 890 -11.44 45.94 -1.75
N PRO A 891 -10.17 46.00 -2.17
CA PRO A 891 -9.76 46.87 -3.25
C PRO A 891 -10.48 46.51 -4.55
N ARG A 892 -10.92 47.53 -5.29
CA ARG A 892 -11.58 47.37 -6.58
C ARG A 892 -10.74 46.53 -7.54
N THR A 893 -11.35 45.48 -8.09
CA THR A 893 -10.74 44.67 -9.14
C THR A 893 -10.97 45.32 -10.48
N VAL A 894 -9.90 45.44 -11.27
CA VAL A 894 -9.93 45.91 -12.66
C VAL A 894 -9.09 44.96 -13.49
N THR A 895 -9.69 44.38 -14.52
CA THR A 895 -9.03 43.44 -15.43
C THR A 895 -9.35 43.79 -16.87
N GLU A 896 -8.35 43.71 -17.74
CA GLU A 896 -8.47 43.96 -19.16
C GLU A 896 -8.26 42.68 -19.96
N TYR A 897 -9.03 42.52 -21.03
CA TYR A 897 -8.91 41.41 -21.98
C TYR A 897 -8.91 41.98 -23.39
N ARG A 898 -8.04 41.47 -24.27
CA ARG A 898 -7.98 41.90 -25.68
C ARG A 898 -7.74 40.73 -26.63
N GLY A 899 -7.97 40.96 -27.92
CA GLY A 899 -7.60 40.02 -28.97
C GLY A 899 -8.31 38.66 -28.90
N VAL A 900 -9.56 38.63 -28.40
CA VAL A 900 -10.33 37.39 -28.27
C VAL A 900 -10.62 36.79 -29.64
N GLN A 901 -10.08 35.59 -29.88
CA GLN A 901 -10.26 34.79 -31.08
C GLN A 901 -10.85 33.45 -30.69
N VAL A 902 -11.92 33.04 -31.37
CA VAL A 902 -12.57 31.75 -31.17
C VAL A 902 -12.61 31.03 -32.50
N GLN A 903 -11.97 29.88 -32.57
CA GLN A 903 -11.86 29.10 -33.79
C GLN A 903 -12.45 27.71 -33.55
N ALA A 904 -13.46 27.35 -34.34
CA ALA A 904 -13.92 25.97 -34.43
C ALA A 904 -12.85 25.13 -35.12
N LEU A 905 -12.53 23.98 -34.53
CA LEU A 905 -11.61 22.98 -35.04
C LEU A 905 -12.37 21.70 -35.35
N GLU A 906 -12.00 21.04 -36.44
CA GLU A 906 -12.53 19.73 -36.79
C GLU A 906 -11.38 18.72 -36.89
N GLN A 907 -11.69 17.47 -36.57
CA GLN A 907 -10.77 16.37 -36.78
C GLN A 907 -10.69 16.06 -38.28
N VAL A 908 -9.51 16.24 -38.86
CA VAL A 908 -9.23 15.92 -40.28
C VAL A 908 -8.47 14.61 -40.46
N GLY A 909 -8.02 14.01 -39.36
CA GLY A 909 -7.38 12.71 -39.35
C GLY A 909 -7.04 12.25 -37.93
N SER A 910 -6.91 10.94 -37.75
CA SER A 910 -6.34 10.36 -36.53
C SER A 910 -5.46 9.16 -36.90
N ARG A 911 -4.38 9.00 -36.17
CA ARG A 911 -3.38 7.95 -36.34
C ARG A 911 -2.92 7.47 -34.98
N GLU A 912 -2.79 6.16 -34.83
CA GLU A 912 -1.99 5.59 -33.75
C GLU A 912 -0.51 5.74 -34.14
N VAL A 913 0.28 6.38 -33.28
CA VAL A 913 1.70 6.60 -33.51
C VAL A 913 2.55 6.00 -32.39
N TRP A 914 3.80 5.72 -32.74
CA TRP A 914 4.79 5.12 -31.86
C TRP A 914 6.07 5.93 -31.95
N PRO A 915 6.81 6.10 -30.85
CA PRO A 915 8.12 6.72 -30.92
C PRO A 915 9.05 5.81 -31.74
N PRO A 916 9.83 6.36 -32.69
CA PRO A 916 10.83 5.58 -33.41
C PRO A 916 11.85 5.00 -32.44
N SER A 917 12.27 3.76 -32.69
CA SER A 917 13.31 3.10 -31.90
C SER A 917 14.61 3.89 -31.98
N VAL A 918 15.27 4.13 -30.85
CA VAL A 918 16.61 4.71 -30.85
C VAL A 918 17.59 3.60 -31.24
N PRO A 919 18.35 3.73 -32.34
CA PRO A 919 19.32 2.73 -32.72
C PRO A 919 20.44 2.65 -31.68
N GLU A 920 20.85 1.43 -31.34
CA GLU A 920 22.09 1.18 -30.60
C GLU A 920 23.27 1.46 -31.54
N THR A 921 24.22 2.29 -31.11
CA THR A 921 25.41 2.65 -31.90
C THR A 921 26.68 2.17 -31.22
N ALA A 922 27.81 2.19 -31.92
CA ALA A 922 29.11 1.85 -31.35
C ALA A 922 30.05 3.05 -31.40
N VAL A 923 30.83 3.25 -30.34
CA VAL A 923 31.86 4.28 -30.24
C VAL A 923 33.17 3.66 -29.78
N GLU A 924 34.29 4.08 -30.37
CA GLU A 924 35.63 3.75 -29.90
C GLU A 924 36.11 4.82 -28.92
N LEU A 925 36.48 4.41 -27.71
CA LEU A 925 36.98 5.30 -26.67
C LEU A 925 38.43 4.95 -26.32
N THR A 926 39.25 5.98 -26.11
CA THR A 926 40.59 5.84 -25.56
C THR A 926 40.52 5.53 -24.06
N ALA A 927 41.63 5.13 -23.44
CA ALA A 927 41.68 5.04 -21.99
C ALA A 927 41.75 6.46 -21.40
N GLY A 928 40.89 6.78 -20.45
CA GLY A 928 40.93 8.06 -19.73
C GLY A 928 39.56 8.71 -19.57
N ARG A 929 39.58 10.04 -19.41
CA ARG A 929 38.42 10.87 -19.12
C ARG A 929 37.69 11.26 -20.40
N HIS A 930 36.39 11.01 -20.44
CA HIS A 930 35.50 11.33 -21.54
C HIS A 930 34.34 12.21 -21.07
N GLU A 931 33.93 13.18 -21.88
CA GLU A 931 32.75 14.01 -21.63
C GLU A 931 31.50 13.34 -22.20
N LEU A 932 30.46 13.20 -21.37
CA LEU A 932 29.11 12.85 -21.79
C LEU A 932 28.21 14.07 -21.68
N ARG A 933 27.46 14.34 -22.74
CA ARG A 933 26.57 15.51 -22.82
C ARG A 933 25.27 15.18 -23.54
N VAL A 934 24.15 15.71 -23.06
CA VAL A 934 22.86 15.62 -23.77
C VAL A 934 22.38 17.02 -24.14
N ASP A 935 22.48 17.37 -25.42
CA ASP A 935 22.01 18.67 -25.93
C ASP A 935 20.51 18.66 -26.25
N GLY A 936 19.90 19.84 -26.25
CA GLY A 936 18.51 20.06 -26.73
C GLY A 936 17.40 19.64 -25.76
N GLY A 937 17.75 19.08 -24.60
CA GLY A 937 16.81 18.77 -23.52
C GLY A 937 16.19 20.03 -22.88
N GLN A 938 15.05 19.86 -22.21
CA GLN A 938 14.45 20.92 -21.41
C GLN A 938 15.23 21.15 -20.12
N ALA A 939 15.20 22.39 -19.63
CA ALA A 939 15.88 22.83 -18.41
C ALA A 939 15.03 23.88 -17.67
N GLY A 940 15.38 24.14 -16.42
CA GLY A 940 14.76 25.15 -15.57
C GLY A 940 13.49 24.67 -14.88
N SER A 941 13.16 25.30 -13.75
CA SER A 941 11.92 25.02 -13.04
C SER A 941 10.72 25.48 -13.86
N VAL A 942 9.70 24.63 -14.03
CA VAL A 942 8.41 25.01 -14.66
C VAL A 942 7.42 25.63 -13.67
N LEU A 943 7.82 25.81 -12.41
CA LEU A 943 7.00 26.50 -11.42
C LEU A 943 6.95 28.00 -11.72
N SER A 944 5.74 28.55 -11.70
CA SER A 944 5.57 29.99 -11.55
C SER A 944 6.16 30.47 -10.21
N PRO A 945 6.42 31.79 -10.04
CA PRO A 945 6.66 32.34 -8.72
C PRO A 945 5.56 31.94 -7.73
N PHE A 946 5.95 31.70 -6.48
CA PHE A 946 5.00 31.40 -5.41
C PHE A 946 4.11 32.60 -5.14
N GLU A 947 2.81 32.33 -5.01
CA GLU A 947 1.80 33.35 -4.75
C GLU A 947 1.80 33.79 -3.28
N PRO A 948 1.19 34.96 -2.97
CA PRO A 948 1.01 35.42 -1.59
C PRO A 948 0.23 34.42 -0.71
N LEU A 949 0.29 34.64 0.60
CA LEU A 949 -0.39 33.82 1.62
C LEU A 949 -1.87 33.59 1.30
N GLU A 950 -2.28 32.33 1.35
CA GLU A 950 -3.65 31.86 1.32
C GLU A 950 -4.03 31.17 2.64
N ASP A 951 -5.31 31.21 3.00
CA ASP A 951 -5.89 30.40 4.08
C ASP A 951 -6.54 29.14 3.47
N CYS A 952 -5.76 28.06 3.41
CA CYS A 952 -6.17 26.81 2.78
C CYS A 952 -7.11 25.94 3.63
N TYR A 953 -7.44 26.36 4.87
CA TYR A 953 -8.34 25.61 5.73
C TYR A 953 -9.08 26.53 6.70
N ARG A 954 -9.81 27.50 6.14
CA ARG A 954 -10.71 28.36 6.89
C ARG A 954 -11.97 27.59 7.29
N TYR A 955 -12.24 27.50 8.58
CA TYR A 955 -13.45 26.85 9.10
C TYR A 955 -14.30 27.76 9.99
N ASP A 956 -13.84 29.00 10.23
CA ASP A 956 -14.57 30.03 10.96
C ASP A 956 -14.29 31.43 10.39
N ASP A 957 -14.85 32.46 11.03
CA ASP A 957 -14.78 33.84 10.56
C ASP A 957 -13.48 34.57 10.89
N GLN A 958 -12.50 33.94 11.56
CA GLN A 958 -11.22 34.57 11.89
C GLN A 958 -10.52 35.13 10.64
N THR A 959 -9.92 36.31 10.77
CA THR A 959 -9.01 36.86 9.76
C THR A 959 -7.70 36.06 9.73
N ALA A 960 -6.91 36.19 8.66
CA ALA A 960 -5.60 35.55 8.57
C ALA A 960 -4.69 35.91 9.76
N GLU A 961 -4.73 37.16 10.21
CA GLU A 961 -3.99 37.64 11.39
C GLU A 961 -4.50 37.02 12.69
N GLN A 962 -5.82 36.95 12.89
CA GLN A 962 -6.43 36.29 14.05
C GLN A 962 -6.10 34.80 14.11
N ALA A 963 -6.05 34.15 12.94
CA ALA A 963 -5.67 32.75 12.81
C ALA A 963 -4.13 32.52 12.87
N GLY A 964 -3.35 33.59 13.03
CA GLY A 964 -1.90 33.57 13.11
C GLY A 964 -1.23 33.09 11.82
N LEU A 965 -1.82 33.35 10.66
CA LEU A 965 -1.30 32.96 9.36
C LEU A 965 -0.29 34.00 8.87
N ALA A 966 0.91 33.55 8.49
CA ALA A 966 1.90 34.39 7.82
C ALA A 966 2.69 33.58 6.79
N ALA A 967 3.09 34.25 5.70
CA ALA A 967 4.07 33.76 4.75
C ALA A 967 5.13 34.83 4.54
N GLU A 968 6.39 34.50 4.80
CA GLU A 968 7.55 35.37 4.58
C GLU A 968 8.45 34.73 3.52
N ALA A 969 9.03 35.54 2.64
CA ALA A 969 9.99 35.09 1.63
C ALA A 969 11.27 35.93 1.75
N GLN A 970 12.42 35.27 1.86
CA GLN A 970 13.72 35.93 1.92
C GLN A 970 14.68 35.27 0.93
N THR A 971 15.18 36.04 -0.02
CA THR A 971 16.20 35.58 -0.97
C THR A 971 17.58 35.72 -0.33
N GLY A 972 18.31 34.59 -0.26
CA GLY A 972 19.66 34.53 0.27
C GLY A 972 20.71 35.10 -0.70
N VAL A 973 21.95 35.18 -0.22
CA VAL A 973 23.10 35.61 -1.02
C VAL A 973 23.43 34.62 -2.15
N ASP A 974 22.98 33.38 -2.00
CA ASP A 974 23.03 32.29 -2.99
C ASP A 974 21.94 32.40 -4.08
N GLY A 975 21.07 33.42 -4.01
CA GLY A 975 19.94 33.60 -4.91
C GLY A 975 18.74 32.69 -4.61
N GLU A 976 18.82 31.85 -3.57
CA GLU A 976 17.75 30.93 -3.19
C GLU A 976 16.73 31.62 -2.29
N THR A 977 15.44 31.48 -2.61
CA THR A 977 14.37 32.00 -1.76
C THR A 977 14.00 30.99 -0.67
N THR A 978 14.06 31.43 0.58
CA THR A 978 13.51 30.73 1.74
C THR A 978 12.11 31.23 2.04
N TYR A 979 11.15 30.30 2.07
CA TYR A 979 9.75 30.56 2.43
C TYR A 979 9.48 30.09 3.85
N THR A 980 9.02 31.00 4.72
CA THR A 980 8.63 30.71 6.10
C THR A 980 7.11 30.78 6.23
N LEU A 981 6.47 29.69 6.64
CA LEU A 981 5.03 29.62 6.85
C LEU A 981 4.69 29.44 8.32
N LYS A 982 3.76 30.25 8.82
CA LYS A 982 3.34 30.28 10.22
C LYS A 982 1.82 30.10 10.31
N ALA A 983 1.34 29.29 11.25
CA ALA A 983 -0.10 29.14 11.53
C ALA A 983 -0.41 28.82 13.01
N VAL A 984 -1.53 29.34 13.55
CA VAL A 984 -2.04 28.99 14.90
C VAL A 984 -3.29 28.11 14.80
N SER A 985 -4.39 28.61 14.23
CA SER A 985 -5.71 27.94 14.22
C SER A 985 -6.12 27.43 12.84
N HIS A 986 -5.84 28.15 11.75
CA HIS A 986 -6.11 27.76 10.36
C HIS A 986 -4.86 27.23 9.64
N LEU A 987 -4.89 27.05 8.32
CA LEU A 987 -3.75 26.49 7.56
C LEU A 987 -3.19 27.51 6.58
N ALA A 988 -1.99 28.00 6.87
CA ALA A 988 -1.26 28.88 5.97
C ALA A 988 -0.78 28.08 4.75
N CYS A 989 -0.92 28.63 3.55
CA CYS A 989 -0.39 28.01 2.36
C CYS A 989 0.08 29.06 1.35
N ILE A 990 1.03 28.65 0.52
CA ILE A 990 1.42 29.35 -0.70
C ILE A 990 1.46 28.33 -1.82
N GLY A 991 1.11 28.74 -3.04
CA GLY A 991 1.06 27.85 -4.19
C GLY A 991 1.81 28.40 -5.39
N ALA A 992 2.40 27.50 -6.17
CA ALA A 992 3.05 27.77 -7.44
C ALA A 992 2.48 26.84 -8.50
N THR A 993 2.03 27.38 -9.63
CA THR A 993 1.43 26.60 -10.72
C THR A 993 2.53 26.14 -11.69
N ALA A 994 2.44 24.88 -12.13
CA ALA A 994 3.20 24.32 -13.23
C ALA A 994 2.24 24.09 -14.41
N GLY A 995 2.17 25.07 -15.31
CA GLY A 995 1.14 25.13 -16.36
C GLY A 995 1.20 24.00 -17.39
N VAL A 996 2.37 23.38 -17.61
CA VAL A 996 2.52 22.32 -18.63
C VAL A 996 3.42 21.18 -18.12
N LEU A 997 2.86 20.29 -17.30
CA LEU A 997 3.55 19.10 -16.76
C LEU A 997 3.57 17.87 -17.67
N GLY A 998 3.45 18.07 -18.98
CA GLY A 998 3.65 16.99 -19.96
C GLY A 998 4.49 17.41 -21.16
N ALA A 999 5.15 18.58 -21.06
CA ALA A 999 6.13 18.99 -22.06
C ALA A 999 7.39 18.11 -21.99
N SER A 1000 7.72 17.59 -20.80
CA SER A 1000 8.58 16.43 -20.62
C SER A 1000 7.73 15.25 -20.14
N ALA A 1001 8.15 14.01 -20.38
CA ALA A 1001 7.45 12.86 -19.80
C ALA A 1001 7.95 12.47 -18.41
N LEU A 1002 8.91 13.21 -17.85
CA LEU A 1002 9.38 13.00 -16.48
C LEU A 1002 9.87 14.32 -15.89
N TYR A 1003 9.49 14.59 -14.64
CA TYR A 1003 9.91 15.79 -13.91
C TYR A 1003 10.57 15.41 -12.60
N GLU A 1004 11.46 16.26 -12.09
CA GLU A 1004 12.06 16.15 -10.78
C GLU A 1004 11.52 17.26 -9.87
N LEU A 1005 10.86 16.88 -8.77
CA LEU A 1005 10.51 17.79 -7.69
C LEU A 1005 11.67 17.79 -6.69
N SER A 1006 12.29 18.94 -6.46
CA SER A 1006 13.36 19.11 -5.48
C SER A 1006 13.08 20.26 -4.52
N LEU A 1007 13.31 20.07 -3.22
CA LEU A 1007 13.26 21.13 -2.21
C LEU A 1007 14.07 20.74 -0.96
N GLN A 1008 14.36 21.72 -0.10
CA GLN A 1008 14.76 21.49 1.28
C GLN A 1008 13.70 22.04 2.22
N ALA A 1009 13.43 21.34 3.32
CA ALA A 1009 12.51 21.83 4.35
C ALA A 1009 12.98 21.52 5.77
N ARG A 1010 12.52 22.31 6.73
CA ARG A 1010 12.77 22.09 8.17
C ARG A 1010 11.57 22.45 9.05
N SER A 1011 11.40 21.68 10.12
CA SER A 1011 10.49 22.04 11.23
C SER A 1011 11.19 23.05 12.13
N VAL A 1012 10.64 24.25 12.27
CA VAL A 1012 11.17 25.28 13.19
C VAL A 1012 10.45 25.20 14.54
N ALA A 1013 9.12 25.10 14.53
CA ALA A 1013 8.31 25.01 15.74
C ALA A 1013 7.03 24.18 15.53
N VAL A 1014 6.71 23.36 16.53
CA VAL A 1014 5.44 22.61 16.74
C VAL A 1014 5.12 21.51 15.70
N ARG A 1015 5.39 21.72 14.40
CA ARG A 1015 4.89 20.86 13.30
C ARG A 1015 5.94 20.61 12.22
N ASN A 1016 5.89 19.42 11.61
CA ASN A 1016 6.71 19.07 10.45
C ASN A 1016 6.19 19.77 9.17
N PRO A 1017 7.10 20.10 8.22
CA PRO A 1017 6.74 20.55 6.88
C PRO A 1017 5.77 19.59 6.17
N LYS A 1018 4.89 20.15 5.34
CA LYS A 1018 3.98 19.41 4.47
C LYS A 1018 3.79 20.18 3.17
N PHE A 1019 3.78 19.48 2.06
CA PHE A 1019 3.53 20.03 0.75
C PHE A 1019 2.65 19.06 -0.07
N CYS A 1020 2.02 19.57 -1.12
CA CYS A 1020 1.17 18.80 -2.00
C CYS A 1020 1.42 19.20 -3.45
N LEU A 1021 1.62 18.23 -4.32
CA LEU A 1021 1.49 18.43 -5.75
C LEU A 1021 0.03 18.15 -6.13
N PHE A 1022 -0.76 19.21 -6.23
CA PHE A 1022 -2.18 19.16 -6.54
C PHE A 1022 -2.40 19.03 -8.04
N LEU A 1023 -3.16 18.02 -8.45
CA LEU A 1023 -3.50 17.71 -9.84
C LEU A 1023 -4.95 18.12 -10.09
N ARG A 1024 -5.13 19.18 -10.87
CA ARG A 1024 -6.44 19.65 -11.30
C ARG A 1024 -6.92 18.82 -12.49
N GLY A 1025 -8.19 18.46 -12.50
CA GLY A 1025 -8.74 17.42 -13.38
C GLY A 1025 -9.12 16.21 -12.54
N PRO A 1026 -8.15 15.46 -11.97
CA PRO A 1026 -8.40 14.46 -10.94
C PRO A 1026 -8.85 15.04 -9.58
N ASP A 1027 -8.61 16.34 -9.35
CA ASP A 1027 -9.00 17.10 -8.15
C ASP A 1027 -8.45 16.53 -6.84
N LEU A 1028 -7.14 16.29 -6.80
CA LEU A 1028 -6.49 15.64 -5.64
C LEU A 1028 -5.05 16.09 -5.41
N CYS A 1029 -4.55 15.81 -4.21
CA CYS A 1029 -3.13 15.88 -3.87
C CYS A 1029 -2.44 14.55 -4.20
N ARG A 1030 -1.46 14.58 -5.11
CA ARG A 1030 -0.68 13.39 -5.47
C ARG A 1030 0.03 12.83 -4.23
N LYS A 1031 -0.03 11.51 -4.06
CA LYS A 1031 0.75 10.80 -3.03
C LYS A 1031 2.23 10.85 -3.41
N LEU A 1032 3.04 11.49 -2.57
CA LEU A 1032 4.49 11.59 -2.73
C LEU A 1032 5.21 10.75 -1.67
N PRO A 1033 6.45 10.28 -1.92
CA PRO A 1033 7.24 9.59 -0.91
C PRO A 1033 7.37 10.43 0.37
N SER A 1034 7.22 9.81 1.54
CA SER A 1034 7.24 10.49 2.84
C SER A 1034 8.66 10.64 3.40
N VAL A 1035 8.94 11.75 4.08
CA VAL A 1035 10.14 11.91 4.92
C VAL A 1035 9.84 11.34 6.30
N ALA A 1036 10.73 10.48 6.82
CA ALA A 1036 10.53 9.87 8.13
C ALA A 1036 10.61 10.90 9.27
N VAL A 1037 11.67 11.71 9.30
CA VAL A 1037 11.87 12.77 10.30
C VAL A 1037 12.58 13.96 9.65
N TYR A 1038 12.10 15.18 9.89
CA TYR A 1038 12.81 16.40 9.52
C TYR A 1038 13.80 16.78 10.63
N GLN A 1039 15.10 16.61 10.38
CA GLN A 1039 16.17 17.01 11.30
C GLN A 1039 16.98 18.15 10.69
N GLY A 1040 16.68 19.39 11.11
CA GLY A 1040 17.23 20.57 10.44
C GLY A 1040 16.79 20.65 8.97
N TRP A 1041 17.62 21.25 8.11
CA TRP A 1041 17.38 21.32 6.68
C TRP A 1041 17.50 19.93 6.05
N THR A 1042 16.36 19.36 5.65
CA THR A 1042 16.28 18.03 5.06
C THR A 1042 16.00 18.16 3.56
N ARG A 1043 16.89 17.61 2.72
CA ARG A 1043 16.73 17.55 1.24
C ARG A 1043 15.64 16.56 0.86
N TYR A 1044 14.85 16.89 -0.15
CA TYR A 1044 13.76 16.08 -0.67
C TYR A 1044 13.80 16.13 -2.19
N GLU A 1045 13.95 14.97 -2.83
CA GLU A 1045 13.90 14.85 -4.28
C GLU A 1045 13.13 13.61 -4.70
N THR A 1046 12.29 13.77 -5.72
CA THR A 1046 11.54 12.64 -6.29
C THR A 1046 11.14 12.92 -7.74
N PHE A 1047 11.03 11.85 -8.53
CA PHE A 1047 10.49 11.95 -9.88
C PHE A 1047 8.96 11.97 -9.88
N ILE A 1048 8.41 12.81 -10.75
CA ILE A 1048 6.98 13.00 -10.98
C ILE A 1048 6.71 12.65 -12.46
N PRO A 1049 6.06 11.51 -12.75
CA PRO A 1049 5.60 11.23 -14.11
C PRO A 1049 4.33 12.07 -14.40
N PRO A 1050 4.07 12.43 -15.67
CA PRO A 1050 2.87 13.15 -16.06
C PRO A 1050 1.63 12.31 -15.75
N ASP A 1051 0.53 12.99 -15.44
CA ASP A 1051 -0.78 12.37 -15.28
C ASP A 1051 -1.65 12.81 -16.47
N PRO A 1052 -2.17 11.88 -17.28
CA PRO A 1052 -2.85 12.20 -18.53
C PRO A 1052 -4.20 12.91 -18.34
N ASP A 1053 -4.80 12.80 -17.15
CA ASP A 1053 -6.07 13.43 -16.81
C ASP A 1053 -5.87 14.81 -16.16
N THR A 1054 -4.62 15.18 -15.89
CA THR A 1054 -4.27 16.45 -15.27
C THR A 1054 -4.28 17.60 -16.28
N VAL A 1055 -5.10 18.61 -15.97
CA VAL A 1055 -5.28 19.84 -16.75
C VAL A 1055 -4.33 20.94 -16.26
N GLU A 1056 -4.12 21.01 -14.95
CA GLU A 1056 -3.20 21.96 -14.32
C GLU A 1056 -2.56 21.25 -13.12
N THR A 1057 -1.29 21.52 -12.85
CA THR A 1057 -0.66 21.07 -11.61
C THR A 1057 -0.20 22.27 -10.80
N ARG A 1058 -0.33 22.16 -9.49
CA ARG A 1058 0.09 23.20 -8.56
C ARG A 1058 0.81 22.60 -7.38
N LEU A 1059 1.98 23.14 -7.05
CA LEU A 1059 2.70 22.80 -5.84
C LEU A 1059 2.26 23.73 -4.71
N TYR A 1060 1.68 23.16 -3.65
CA TYR A 1060 1.37 23.86 -2.42
C TYR A 1060 2.40 23.56 -1.34
N LEU A 1061 2.85 24.59 -0.66
CA LEU A 1061 3.61 24.50 0.58
C LEU A 1061 2.70 24.90 1.75
N TYR A 1062 2.74 24.18 2.86
CA TYR A 1062 1.83 24.38 3.98
C TYR A 1062 2.54 24.73 5.28
N GLY A 1063 1.99 25.70 6.02
CA GLY A 1063 2.20 25.93 7.44
C GLY A 1063 1.04 25.32 8.22
N LEU A 1064 1.26 24.16 8.84
CA LEU A 1064 0.21 23.42 9.52
C LEU A 1064 -0.11 24.03 10.89
N ARG A 1065 -1.39 24.29 11.19
CA ARG A 1065 -1.83 24.70 12.54
C ARG A 1065 -1.27 23.85 13.68
N ASP A 1066 -1.18 24.48 14.85
CA ASP A 1066 -1.14 23.74 16.11
C ASP A 1066 -2.46 23.01 16.31
N LEU A 1067 -2.39 21.73 16.69
CA LEU A 1067 -3.57 20.92 16.92
C LEU A 1067 -4.40 21.42 18.12
N ALA A 1068 -3.77 22.09 19.09
CA ALA A 1068 -4.46 22.73 20.19
C ALA A 1068 -4.95 24.15 19.86
N GLY A 1069 -4.51 24.73 18.73
CA GLY A 1069 -4.79 26.12 18.36
C GLY A 1069 -4.22 27.15 19.34
N LYS A 1070 -3.13 26.83 20.04
CA LYS A 1070 -2.57 27.67 21.11
C LYS A 1070 -1.18 28.21 20.80
N GLN A 1071 -0.42 27.51 19.98
CA GLN A 1071 0.97 27.85 19.67
C GLN A 1071 1.14 28.18 18.20
N GLN A 1072 2.04 29.13 17.92
CA GLN A 1072 2.47 29.42 16.56
C GLN A 1072 3.30 28.25 16.04
N SER A 1073 2.79 27.53 15.06
CA SER A 1073 3.60 26.62 14.25
C SER A 1073 4.48 27.42 13.29
N GLN A 1074 5.67 26.90 12.99
CA GLN A 1074 6.57 27.49 12.01
C GLN A 1074 7.34 26.41 11.25
N VAL A 1075 7.33 26.51 9.92
CA VAL A 1075 8.08 25.64 9.01
C VAL A 1075 8.73 26.47 7.93
N GLU A 1076 9.82 25.96 7.37
CA GLU A 1076 10.56 26.66 6.31
C GLU A 1076 10.87 25.73 5.13
N TYR A 1077 10.88 26.32 3.94
CA TYR A 1077 11.19 25.67 2.66
C TYR A 1077 12.21 26.51 1.88
N LYS A 1078 13.13 25.88 1.16
CA LYS A 1078 14.05 26.58 0.22
C LYS A 1078 14.41 25.69 -0.95
N GLY A 1079 14.90 26.27 -2.05
CA GLY A 1079 15.32 25.49 -3.23
C GLY A 1079 14.20 24.74 -3.93
N VAL A 1080 12.97 25.28 -3.87
CA VAL A 1080 11.77 24.60 -4.37
C VAL A 1080 11.69 24.70 -5.88
N ARG A 1081 11.87 23.58 -6.57
CA ARG A 1081 11.88 23.50 -8.04
C ARG A 1081 11.08 22.30 -8.53
N LEU A 1082 10.49 22.45 -9.70
CA LEU A 1082 9.95 21.33 -10.49
C LEU A 1082 10.58 21.39 -11.87
N ARG A 1083 11.61 20.58 -12.11
CA ARG A 1083 12.40 20.63 -13.35
C ARG A 1083 11.97 19.51 -14.30
N PRO A 1084 11.80 19.75 -15.60
CA PRO A 1084 11.68 18.67 -16.57
C PRO A 1084 13.02 17.95 -16.64
N VAL A 1085 13.00 16.62 -16.71
CA VAL A 1085 14.23 15.86 -16.92
C VAL A 1085 14.67 16.05 -18.36
N ALA A 1086 15.95 16.40 -18.56
CA ALA A 1086 16.48 16.81 -19.85
C ALA A 1086 16.38 15.71 -20.92
N SER A 1087 16.42 14.45 -20.51
CA SER A 1087 16.13 13.29 -21.37
C SER A 1087 15.19 12.31 -20.69
N ALA A 1088 14.20 11.84 -21.44
CA ALA A 1088 13.30 10.77 -21.03
C ALA A 1088 14.00 9.39 -21.02
N SER A 1089 15.27 9.30 -21.43
CA SER A 1089 16.06 8.08 -21.45
C SER A 1089 17.35 8.22 -20.65
N ALA A 1090 17.80 7.14 -20.02
CA ALA A 1090 19.15 7.02 -19.50
C ALA A 1090 20.13 6.68 -20.63
N VAL A 1091 21.34 7.22 -20.58
CA VAL A 1091 22.44 6.89 -21.50
C VAL A 1091 23.22 5.72 -20.91
N VAL A 1092 23.38 4.66 -21.69
CA VAL A 1092 24.10 3.45 -21.30
C VAL A 1092 25.24 3.20 -22.27
N LEU A 1093 26.46 3.10 -21.79
CA LEU A 1093 27.60 2.60 -22.56
C LEU A 1093 27.98 1.23 -22.02
N VAL A 1094 28.07 0.23 -22.89
CA VAL A 1094 28.48 -1.14 -22.53
C VAL A 1094 29.68 -1.55 -23.37
N ARG A 1095 30.80 -1.86 -22.71
CA ARG A 1095 32.04 -2.28 -23.36
C ARG A 1095 31.83 -3.59 -24.09
N GLN A 1096 32.25 -3.64 -25.35
CA GLN A 1096 32.25 -4.84 -26.17
C GLN A 1096 33.53 -5.62 -25.87
N THR A 1097 33.38 -6.76 -25.19
CA THR A 1097 34.44 -7.74 -24.99
C THR A 1097 34.12 -9.02 -25.76
N ALA A 1098 35.15 -9.76 -26.16
CA ALA A 1098 34.99 -11.02 -26.88
C ALA A 1098 34.18 -12.03 -26.03
N ALA A 1099 33.18 -12.67 -26.65
CA ALA A 1099 32.43 -13.73 -26.00
C ALA A 1099 33.35 -14.94 -25.73
N THR A 1100 33.18 -15.58 -24.58
CA THR A 1100 33.81 -16.89 -24.33
C THR A 1100 33.08 -17.99 -25.10
N PRO A 1101 33.69 -19.18 -25.28
CA PRO A 1101 33.03 -20.29 -25.95
C PRO A 1101 31.68 -20.62 -25.33
N ALA A 1102 30.68 -20.89 -26.17
CA ALA A 1102 29.31 -21.15 -25.75
C ALA A 1102 29.25 -22.32 -24.74
N SER A 1103 28.50 -22.10 -23.65
CA SER A 1103 28.30 -23.08 -22.60
C SER A 1103 26.83 -23.43 -22.43
N SER A 1104 26.48 -24.66 -22.06
CA SER A 1104 25.10 -25.07 -21.82
C SER A 1104 24.97 -25.88 -20.54
N ALA A 1105 23.83 -25.77 -19.87
CA ALA A 1105 23.50 -26.59 -18.71
C ALA A 1105 22.25 -27.42 -19.02
N ASP A 1106 22.38 -28.74 -18.95
CA ASP A 1106 21.24 -29.64 -18.81
C ASP A 1106 20.94 -29.82 -17.33
N TRP A 1107 19.68 -29.78 -16.93
CA TRP A 1107 19.30 -29.74 -15.52
C TRP A 1107 17.93 -30.33 -15.26
N THR A 1108 17.74 -30.78 -14.02
CA THR A 1108 16.49 -31.30 -13.51
C THR A 1108 16.14 -30.63 -12.19
N ARG A 1109 14.86 -30.27 -12.01
CA ARG A 1109 14.32 -29.82 -10.72
C ARG A 1109 13.91 -31.04 -9.92
N HIS A 1110 14.51 -31.24 -8.74
CA HIS A 1110 14.02 -32.25 -7.81
C HIS A 1110 12.93 -31.69 -6.89
N ASP A 1111 13.14 -30.47 -6.41
CA ASP A 1111 12.21 -29.74 -5.55
C ASP A 1111 12.50 -28.22 -5.62
N PRO A 1112 11.74 -27.34 -4.96
CA PRO A 1112 11.98 -25.89 -4.99
C PRO A 1112 13.34 -25.44 -4.43
N ALA A 1113 14.04 -26.30 -3.70
CA ALA A 1113 15.31 -26.02 -3.04
C ALA A 1113 16.48 -26.87 -3.57
N HIS A 1114 16.28 -27.68 -4.61
CA HIS A 1114 17.30 -28.59 -5.15
C HIS A 1114 17.18 -28.78 -6.67
N PHE A 1115 18.29 -28.48 -7.35
CA PHE A 1115 18.47 -28.67 -8.79
C PHE A 1115 19.78 -29.43 -9.02
N ALA A 1116 19.83 -30.31 -10.01
CA ALA A 1116 21.05 -31.04 -10.38
C ALA A 1116 21.13 -31.20 -11.89
N GLY A 1117 22.34 -31.34 -12.42
CA GLY A 1117 22.54 -31.35 -13.87
C GLY A 1117 23.99 -31.51 -14.30
N THR A 1118 24.21 -31.36 -15.61
CA THR A 1118 25.53 -31.39 -16.24
C THR A 1118 25.76 -30.11 -17.01
N LEU A 1119 26.90 -29.47 -16.74
CA LEU A 1119 27.37 -28.28 -17.43
C LEU A 1119 28.38 -28.67 -18.52
N THR A 1120 28.09 -28.29 -19.76
CA THR A 1120 29.00 -28.41 -20.89
C THR A 1120 29.67 -27.05 -21.13
N ALA A 1121 30.98 -26.99 -20.93
CA ALA A 1121 31.79 -25.79 -21.14
C ALA A 1121 33.24 -26.18 -21.46
N SER A 1122 33.84 -25.53 -22.46
CA SER A 1122 35.23 -25.74 -22.89
C SER A 1122 36.26 -24.91 -22.11
N GLY A 1123 35.80 -24.11 -21.13
CA GLY A 1123 36.63 -23.23 -20.31
C GLY A 1123 35.84 -22.58 -19.17
N PRO A 1124 36.38 -21.53 -18.53
CA PRO A 1124 35.70 -20.83 -17.46
C PRO A 1124 34.34 -20.30 -17.91
N THR A 1125 33.31 -20.51 -17.10
CA THR A 1125 31.93 -20.11 -17.41
C THR A 1125 31.19 -19.70 -16.13
N MET A 1126 29.96 -19.24 -16.31
CA MET A 1126 29.09 -18.75 -15.25
C MET A 1126 27.81 -19.57 -15.25
N LEU A 1127 27.52 -20.22 -14.13
CA LEU A 1127 26.24 -20.89 -13.89
C LEU A 1127 25.37 -19.98 -13.05
N ALA A 1128 24.12 -19.82 -13.44
CA ALA A 1128 23.15 -18.99 -12.76
C ALA A 1128 21.88 -19.77 -12.43
N LEU A 1129 21.25 -19.37 -11.34
CA LEU A 1129 19.97 -19.86 -10.88
C LEU A 1129 19.04 -18.65 -10.80
N ALA A 1130 17.97 -18.63 -11.59
CA ALA A 1130 16.97 -17.56 -11.71
C ALA A 1130 16.07 -17.41 -10.46
N GLU A 1131 16.70 -17.49 -9.29
CA GLU A 1131 16.18 -17.41 -7.94
C GLU A 1131 16.96 -16.34 -7.18
N SER A 1132 16.31 -15.67 -6.22
CA SER A 1132 16.98 -14.62 -5.45
C SER A 1132 18.29 -15.08 -4.82
N ALA A 1133 19.30 -14.21 -4.90
CA ALA A 1133 20.60 -14.36 -4.28
C ALA A 1133 20.42 -14.47 -2.76
N ALA A 1134 20.70 -15.65 -2.22
CA ALA A 1134 20.59 -15.91 -0.79
C ALA A 1134 21.81 -16.68 -0.31
N PRO A 1135 22.42 -16.34 0.85
CA PRO A 1135 23.59 -17.05 1.39
C PRO A 1135 23.40 -18.57 1.51
N GLY A 1136 22.16 -19.03 1.71
CA GLY A 1136 21.82 -20.45 1.84
C GLY A 1136 22.00 -21.31 0.58
N TRP A 1137 22.03 -20.71 -0.62
CA TRP A 1137 22.28 -21.45 -1.87
C TRP A 1137 23.73 -21.90 -1.99
N ARG A 1138 23.96 -23.18 -2.30
CA ARG A 1138 25.28 -23.78 -2.45
C ARG A 1138 25.35 -24.59 -3.74
N LEU A 1139 26.50 -24.52 -4.40
CA LEU A 1139 26.85 -25.39 -5.52
C LEU A 1139 27.83 -26.45 -5.03
N THR A 1140 27.59 -27.70 -5.44
CA THR A 1140 28.49 -28.84 -5.23
C THR A 1140 28.69 -29.59 -6.55
N GLY A 1141 29.73 -30.41 -6.67
CA GLY A 1141 30.06 -31.20 -7.87
C GLY A 1141 31.16 -30.61 -8.76
N ILE A 1142 31.34 -29.29 -8.77
CA ILE A 1142 32.41 -28.61 -9.53
C ILE A 1142 33.37 -27.90 -8.56
N PRO A 1143 34.60 -28.42 -8.35
CA PRO A 1143 35.61 -27.78 -7.51
C PRO A 1143 36.00 -26.39 -8.00
N GLY A 1144 36.37 -25.50 -7.08
CA GLY A 1144 36.82 -24.14 -7.42
C GLY A 1144 35.70 -23.15 -7.76
N ALA A 1145 34.44 -23.54 -7.64
CA ALA A 1145 33.29 -22.66 -7.86
C ALA A 1145 33.25 -21.51 -6.84
N THR A 1146 33.10 -20.27 -7.31
CA THR A 1146 32.98 -19.08 -6.45
C THR A 1146 31.62 -18.42 -6.65
N LYS A 1147 30.92 -18.13 -5.54
CA LYS A 1147 29.56 -17.57 -5.59
C LYS A 1147 29.59 -16.08 -5.92
N VAL A 1148 28.66 -15.63 -6.75
CA VAL A 1148 28.46 -14.23 -7.15
C VAL A 1148 26.96 -13.92 -7.22
N THR A 1149 26.60 -12.64 -7.13
CA THR A 1149 25.23 -12.19 -7.41
C THR A 1149 25.17 -11.66 -8.85
N LEU A 1150 24.35 -12.28 -9.68
CA LEU A 1150 24.12 -11.87 -11.06
C LEU A 1150 22.87 -11.01 -11.18
N GLN A 1151 22.76 -10.17 -12.20
CA GLN A 1151 21.63 -9.28 -12.46
C GLN A 1151 21.25 -8.34 -11.29
N GLY A 1152 22.09 -8.23 -10.25
CA GLY A 1152 21.76 -7.54 -9.00
C GLY A 1152 20.75 -8.26 -8.10
N TRP A 1153 20.31 -9.47 -8.45
CA TRP A 1153 19.33 -10.22 -7.66
C TRP A 1153 19.44 -11.74 -7.75
N MET A 1154 20.04 -12.29 -8.80
CA MET A 1154 20.07 -13.71 -9.14
C MET A 1154 21.26 -14.43 -8.47
N SER A 1155 21.07 -15.67 -8.02
CA SER A 1155 22.19 -16.50 -7.53
C SER A 1155 23.08 -16.96 -8.69
N GLY A 1156 24.40 -16.80 -8.59
CA GLY A 1156 25.33 -17.28 -9.60
C GLY A 1156 26.64 -17.83 -9.05
N TRP A 1157 27.39 -18.54 -9.89
CA TRP A 1157 28.69 -19.13 -9.59
C TRP A 1157 29.64 -19.01 -10.78
N ARG A 1158 30.85 -18.52 -10.54
CA ARG A 1158 31.97 -18.59 -11.49
C ARG A 1158 32.64 -19.94 -11.36
N LEU A 1159 32.77 -20.62 -12.49
CA LEU A 1159 33.25 -22.00 -12.59
C LEU A 1159 34.51 -22.06 -13.45
N PRO A 1160 35.50 -22.90 -13.11
CA PRO A 1160 36.71 -23.06 -13.92
C PRO A 1160 36.49 -23.86 -15.21
N GLY A 1161 35.41 -24.66 -15.30
CA GLY A 1161 35.08 -25.51 -16.45
C GLY A 1161 33.72 -26.21 -16.29
N GLY A 1162 33.40 -27.11 -17.24
CA GLY A 1162 32.21 -27.96 -17.20
C GLY A 1162 32.27 -29.09 -16.16
N GLY A 1163 31.14 -29.77 -15.95
CA GLY A 1163 31.03 -30.90 -15.02
C GLY A 1163 29.62 -31.12 -14.47
N GLY A 1164 29.44 -32.20 -13.71
CA GLY A 1164 28.19 -32.45 -12.97
C GLY A 1164 28.05 -31.50 -11.79
N PHE A 1165 26.86 -30.93 -11.59
CA PHE A 1165 26.58 -30.00 -10.50
C PHE A 1165 25.30 -30.34 -9.74
N ALA A 1166 25.26 -29.94 -8.47
CA ALA A 1166 24.04 -29.89 -7.66
C ALA A 1166 23.96 -28.57 -6.90
N LEU A 1167 22.86 -27.85 -7.10
CA LEU A 1167 22.49 -26.62 -6.42
C LEU A 1167 21.48 -26.93 -5.33
N SER A 1168 21.78 -26.56 -4.08
CA SER A 1168 20.84 -26.78 -2.97
C SER A 1168 20.76 -25.59 -2.03
N TYR A 1169 19.56 -25.34 -1.49
CA TYR A 1169 19.33 -24.33 -0.48
C TYR A 1169 19.37 -24.97 0.92
N GLY A 1170 20.51 -24.80 1.60
CA GLY A 1170 20.79 -25.45 2.89
C GLY A 1170 19.71 -25.24 3.97
N PRO A 1171 19.18 -24.01 4.19
CA PRO A 1171 18.15 -23.78 5.19
C PRO A 1171 16.85 -24.56 4.97
N ALA A 1172 16.49 -24.89 3.71
CA ALA A 1172 15.32 -25.74 3.44
C ALA A 1172 15.47 -27.15 4.01
N ARG A 1173 16.68 -27.72 4.02
CA ARG A 1173 16.91 -29.03 4.65
C ARG A 1173 16.58 -29.01 6.14
N ILE A 1174 16.99 -27.96 6.84
CA ILE A 1174 16.70 -27.76 8.27
C ILE A 1174 15.18 -27.60 8.49
N ALA A 1175 14.52 -26.80 7.65
CA ALA A 1175 13.07 -26.63 7.71
C ALA A 1175 12.32 -27.95 7.46
N ARG A 1176 12.81 -28.80 6.55
CA ARG A 1176 12.23 -30.14 6.31
C ARG A 1176 12.39 -31.06 7.51
N TYR A 1177 13.55 -31.08 8.17
CA TYR A 1177 13.69 -31.84 9.42
C TYR A 1177 12.75 -31.34 10.51
N ALA A 1178 12.60 -30.03 10.66
CA ALA A 1178 11.64 -29.44 11.59
C ALA A 1178 10.18 -29.82 11.26
N PHE A 1179 9.84 -29.92 9.97
CA PHE A 1179 8.54 -30.39 9.50
C PHE A 1179 8.32 -31.88 9.82
N TYR A 1180 9.30 -32.75 9.55
CA TYR A 1180 9.21 -34.19 9.84
C TYR A 1180 9.21 -34.52 11.34
N LEU A 1181 9.71 -33.61 12.19
CA LEU A 1181 9.67 -33.76 13.64
C LEU A 1181 8.24 -33.66 14.21
N LEU A 1182 7.31 -33.00 13.50
CA LEU A 1182 5.94 -32.78 13.98
C LEU A 1182 5.18 -34.08 14.30
N PRO A 1183 5.01 -35.05 13.37
CA PRO A 1183 4.26 -36.28 13.67
C PRO A 1183 4.88 -37.08 14.83
N VAL A 1184 6.22 -37.17 14.89
CA VAL A 1184 6.93 -37.82 15.99
C VAL A 1184 6.61 -37.14 17.32
N THR A 1185 6.69 -35.80 17.36
CA THR A 1185 6.41 -35.04 18.58
C THR A 1185 4.94 -35.14 19.00
N VAL A 1186 4.00 -35.19 18.04
CA VAL A 1186 2.57 -35.40 18.33
C VAL A 1186 2.32 -36.77 18.97
N VAL A 1187 2.92 -37.84 18.44
CA VAL A 1187 2.80 -39.20 19.00
C VAL A 1187 3.43 -39.26 20.40
N VAL A 1188 4.64 -38.73 20.56
CA VAL A 1188 5.35 -38.68 21.85
C VAL A 1188 4.58 -37.84 22.86
N ALA A 1189 3.96 -36.74 22.45
CA ALA A 1189 3.08 -35.93 23.29
C ALA A 1189 1.82 -36.71 23.73
N GLY A 1190 1.20 -37.45 22.82
CA GLY A 1190 0.07 -38.33 23.11
C GLY A 1190 0.44 -39.42 24.11
N ALA A 1191 1.56 -40.12 23.88
CA ALA A 1191 2.10 -41.14 24.77
C ALA A 1191 2.45 -40.56 26.16
N TYR A 1192 3.06 -39.38 26.22
CA TYR A 1192 3.34 -38.68 27.48
C TYR A 1192 2.04 -38.34 28.23
N MET A 1193 1.05 -37.77 27.55
CA MET A 1193 -0.25 -37.45 28.18
C MET A 1193 -0.99 -38.71 28.66
N TYR A 1194 -0.83 -39.82 27.95
CA TYR A 1194 -1.36 -41.13 28.34
C TYR A 1194 -0.60 -41.74 29.53
N GLY A 1195 0.73 -41.70 29.52
CA GLY A 1195 1.59 -42.26 30.57
C GLY A 1195 1.54 -41.48 31.87
N VAL A 1196 1.39 -40.15 31.79
CA VAL A 1196 1.20 -39.25 32.93
C VAL A 1196 -0.28 -39.21 33.37
N ARG A 1197 -1.07 -40.23 33.00
CA ARG A 1197 -2.51 -40.36 33.32
C ARG A 1197 -2.79 -39.91 34.74
N LEU A 1198 -3.61 -38.87 34.85
CA LEU A 1198 -4.12 -38.35 36.11
C LEU A 1198 -4.81 -39.51 36.86
N PRO A 1199 -4.52 -39.75 38.16
CA PRO A 1199 -5.30 -40.68 38.95
C PRO A 1199 -6.78 -40.32 38.80
N ALA A 1200 -7.67 -41.32 38.76
CA ALA A 1200 -9.11 -41.12 38.67
C ALA A 1200 -9.61 -40.27 39.86
N GLY A 1201 -9.58 -38.96 39.73
CA GLY A 1201 -10.15 -38.04 40.69
C GLY A 1201 -11.66 -38.09 40.54
N ARG A 1202 -12.33 -38.77 41.48
CA ARG A 1202 -13.79 -38.72 41.61
C ARG A 1202 -14.27 -37.26 41.56
N PRO A 1203 -15.25 -36.90 40.72
CA PRO A 1203 -15.83 -35.57 40.70
C PRO A 1203 -16.69 -35.38 41.97
N GLY A 1204 -16.09 -34.89 43.07
CA GLY A 1204 -16.81 -34.65 44.32
C GLY A 1204 -16.04 -33.94 45.44
N ASP A 1205 -14.76 -34.22 45.65
CA ASP A 1205 -14.12 -33.91 46.95
C ASP A 1205 -13.42 -32.55 47.11
N TRP A 1206 -13.95 -31.49 46.49
CA TRP A 1206 -13.42 -30.13 46.71
C TRP A 1206 -14.13 -29.33 47.83
N THR A 1207 -15.05 -29.95 48.58
CA THR A 1207 -15.77 -29.29 49.69
C THR A 1207 -15.23 -29.59 51.10
N ALA A 1208 -14.23 -30.46 51.27
CA ALA A 1208 -13.92 -31.00 52.62
C ALA A 1208 -12.51 -30.74 53.19
N ARG A 1209 -11.75 -29.72 52.74
CA ARG A 1209 -10.42 -29.41 53.36
C ARG A 1209 -10.27 -28.02 54.03
N HIS A 1210 -11.36 -27.31 54.30
CA HIS A 1210 -11.31 -26.05 55.08
C HIS A 1210 -12.14 -26.04 56.37
N ARG A 1211 -12.69 -27.17 56.82
CA ARG A 1211 -13.32 -27.30 58.15
C ARG A 1211 -12.72 -28.48 58.92
N ARG A 1212 -11.54 -28.28 59.52
CA ARG A 1212 -11.07 -28.95 60.76
C ARG A 1212 -9.66 -28.44 61.09
N ARG A 1213 -9.59 -27.26 61.69
CA ARG A 1213 -8.64 -27.03 62.79
C ARG A 1213 -9.48 -26.69 64.01
N ARG A 1214 -9.50 -27.66 64.93
CA ARG A 1214 -10.26 -27.67 66.19
C ARG A 1214 -9.83 -26.49 67.05
N ARG A 1215 -10.80 -25.92 67.75
CA ARG A 1215 -10.60 -25.21 69.02
C ARG A 1215 -9.91 -26.18 69.99
N LEU A 1216 -8.85 -25.72 70.64
CA LEU A 1216 -8.35 -26.26 71.90
C LEU A 1216 -8.10 -25.04 72.80
N PRO A 1217 -8.73 -24.94 73.98
CA PRO A 1217 -8.62 -23.78 74.84
C PRO A 1217 -7.35 -23.86 75.69
N TRP A 1218 -6.65 -22.73 75.83
CA TRP A 1218 -5.61 -22.55 76.84
C TRP A 1218 -6.24 -21.97 78.11
N ARG A 1219 -6.11 -22.67 79.24
CA ARG A 1219 -6.05 -22.08 80.58
C ARG A 1219 -4.84 -22.69 81.31
N LEU A 1220 -3.87 -21.80 81.56
CA LEU A 1220 -2.94 -21.66 82.71
C LEU A 1220 -2.75 -22.86 83.66
N LEU A 1221 -1.50 -23.25 83.94
CA LEU A 1221 -0.72 -22.80 85.11
C LEU A 1221 0.66 -23.51 85.21
N LYS A 1222 1.64 -22.72 85.69
CA LYS A 1222 2.82 -23.05 86.51
C LYS A 1222 4.12 -23.60 85.88
N TRP A 1223 5.09 -22.68 85.86
CA TRP A 1223 6.52 -22.80 86.25
C TRP A 1223 6.77 -23.66 87.52
N PRO A 1224 8.02 -24.09 87.86
CA PRO A 1224 9.31 -23.42 87.57
C PRO A 1224 10.53 -24.32 87.22
N ARG A 1225 11.63 -23.63 86.84
CA ARG A 1225 13.09 -23.91 87.04
C ARG A 1225 13.62 -25.34 86.73
N ARG A 1226 14.74 -25.54 86.03
CA ARG A 1226 16.02 -24.82 85.96
C ARG A 1226 16.54 -24.77 84.53
#